data_AF-L1J9H8-F1
#
_entry.id   AF-L1J9H8-F1
#
_cell.length_a   1.000
_cell.length_b   1.000
_cell.length_c   1.000
_cell.angle_alpha   90.00
_cell.angle_beta   90.00
_cell.angle_gamma   90.00
#
_symmetry.space_group_name_H-M   'P 1'
#
loop_
_entity.id
_entity.type
_entity.pdbx_description
1 polymer ?
#
loop_
_entity_poly.entity_id
_entity_poly.type
_entity_poly.pdbx_seq_one_letter_code
_entity_poly.pdbx_strand_id
1 'polypeptide(L)'
;MSSKLLALFKQPSRLTVLQRRSQHSLQTHDDNVHFFILRWHPTKKADRLRPLPGGPGGERGGFDEQAFADELHRVVHEELEEEEAWLFKIYAQKTYLDVDCISYLSVNRQAFSKERFVCNCTMFVPVITWGRVTSVLGLLEGIREEADREDDFLQLALAMIYLLEKKAGRARLVLPILRDEGGGHVSLREAVERLSGRGSGDVRRSAEEAGGMLKEHLVKELRAQIAGQVWHFEKHNPRGIEMLQVLRETKTYELLHEFFALRSIDSLDRLSAVSTMTSASRARACEDCEGTCEGINRAKEAFYDEAVKAIGEMVRGCAEDERFLPLNTRLRVYRDDDVDGILALRSSNALETALLKTPAQCCIAFAGITQLLFGAVMVQRMLEGHTIWMQFPETKEVLTPRTVQVSKVIDSFLSFLWGTLYLSAIVTCRFSTPLNAKRVLVGSGHLIVWLKIISSASDFIQCDVKDAVSWPGCSGLSSFILIACVSIVLYFVHFMQHYAWIVVFVLQGAYCIRDGLTIRENTKPMFVVLGVISWIIVIVIVVKYSLSYRQTYKDLSAAMEGFEKTWSKVVSSSTDKLEEISREVLEISQKLGAWSRREGGLWERVRSRAMGKRASRYSVRSKKIRQESKSLEKLFEEAHEVSAAFQLWVSGWNPVGRMEHGKVKSCERAIQKTVRSYHRDPSCLTDLVRCTVVVKSVEEVLEWVRQVRSMSAVAAGLSGPMSEEKDEAAGDVESGRGEGGDGVYLNITSIKNRYDRRYDLRACGGYRDLCICVEVGWTVNAKNGSCTFIPLKQWDETLNLRRHICEVQVLLEDMYTVKQHVHKEYVNFRNVLCQAHRGASPRASMAEEASRPLPLSFLPRHKYKTRASISGGGSVGQVLAAGPQGLSRH
;
A
#
# COMPACT_ATOMS: atom_id res chain seq x y z
N MET A 1 17.51 34.85 38.83
CA MET A 1 18.40 33.70 38.62
C MET A 1 19.42 33.57 39.74
N SER A 2 20.13 34.64 40.14
CA SER A 2 21.12 34.57 41.24
C SER A 2 20.52 34.07 42.57
N SER A 3 19.29 34.46 42.95
CA SER A 3 18.67 34.01 44.21
C SER A 3 18.31 32.51 44.26
N LYS A 4 17.94 31.87 43.14
CA LYS A 4 17.65 30.41 43.09
C LYS A 4 18.92 29.56 43.00
N LEU A 5 19.92 30.02 42.24
CA LEU A 5 21.26 29.43 42.23
C LEU A 5 21.93 29.57 43.61
N LEU A 6 21.84 30.74 44.25
CA LEU A 6 22.26 30.93 45.65
C LEU A 6 21.46 30.05 46.63
N ALA A 7 20.16 29.83 46.40
CA ALA A 7 19.36 28.98 47.28
C ALA A 7 19.78 27.51 47.20
N LEU A 8 20.22 27.05 46.02
CA LEU A 8 20.88 25.75 45.83
C LEU A 8 22.24 25.69 46.56
N PHE A 9 22.99 26.79 46.61
CA PHE A 9 24.28 26.86 47.32
C PHE A 9 24.18 27.08 48.84
N LYS A 10 23.05 27.58 49.35
CA LYS A 10 22.87 27.95 50.77
C LYS A 10 22.12 26.91 51.63
N GLN A 11 21.69 25.77 51.09
CA GLN A 11 20.99 24.74 51.86
C GLN A 11 21.61 23.34 51.71
N PRO A 12 22.63 23.00 52.51
CA PRO A 12 23.16 21.62 52.58
C PRO A 12 22.14 20.61 53.13
N SER A 13 21.14 21.08 53.90
CA SER A 13 20.23 20.24 54.68
C SER A 13 18.98 19.72 53.94
N ARG A 14 18.78 20.07 52.66
CA ARG A 14 17.69 19.48 51.83
C ARG A 14 18.10 18.22 51.07
N LEU A 15 19.39 17.89 51.03
CA LEU A 15 19.90 16.66 50.39
C LEU A 15 19.44 15.39 51.11
N THR A 16 19.22 15.43 52.43
CA THR A 16 18.85 14.26 53.24
C THR A 16 17.34 13.94 53.25
N VAL A 17 16.46 14.82 52.75
CA VAL A 17 15.00 14.65 52.88
C VAL A 17 14.38 13.87 51.70
N LEU A 18 15.09 13.71 50.58
CA LEU A 18 14.60 12.96 49.42
C LEU A 18 14.83 11.44 49.51
N GLN A 19 15.62 10.98 50.49
CA GLN A 19 15.99 9.57 50.68
C GLN A 19 14.84 8.69 51.21
N ARG A 20 13.75 9.26 51.74
CA ARG A 20 12.67 8.48 52.37
C ARG A 20 11.41 8.21 51.52
N ARG A 21 11.35 8.60 50.23
CA ARG A 21 10.08 8.55 49.48
C ARG A 21 10.03 7.80 48.15
N SER A 22 11.05 7.01 47.78
CA SER A 22 10.95 6.12 46.62
C SER A 22 11.11 4.64 46.99
N GLN A 23 10.12 4.07 47.68
CA GLN A 23 9.89 2.63 47.64
C GLN A 23 9.14 2.23 46.36
N HIS A 24 9.76 2.45 45.20
CA HIS A 24 9.37 1.76 43.97
C HIS A 24 10.58 1.01 43.45
N SER A 25 10.52 -0.32 43.56
CA SER A 25 11.56 -1.26 43.15
C SER A 25 11.84 -1.16 41.65
N LEU A 26 13.03 -0.69 41.28
CA LEU A 26 13.63 -0.90 39.96
C LEU A 26 14.27 -2.30 39.95
N GLN A 27 13.48 -3.34 39.66
CA GLN A 27 13.96 -4.71 39.43
C GLN A 27 13.89 -5.04 37.94
N THR A 28 14.77 -4.45 37.13
CA THR A 28 15.09 -4.98 35.80
C THR A 28 16.59 -4.89 35.57
N HIS A 29 17.21 -6.06 35.37
CA HIS A 29 18.64 -6.32 35.50
C HIS A 29 19.55 -5.79 34.37
N ASP A 30 19.05 -4.88 33.50
CA ASP A 30 19.75 -4.46 32.27
C ASP A 30 19.79 -2.94 31.99
N ASP A 31 19.33 -2.09 32.91
CA ASP A 31 19.44 -0.63 32.72
C ASP A 31 20.82 -0.11 33.14
N ASN A 32 21.75 -0.01 32.18
CA ASN A 32 23.01 0.69 32.39
C ASN A 32 22.75 2.18 32.69
N VAL A 33 23.04 2.61 33.91
CA VAL A 33 22.97 4.03 34.33
C VAL A 33 24.26 4.74 33.89
N HIS A 34 24.13 5.79 33.06
CA HIS A 34 25.26 6.56 32.55
C HIS A 34 25.42 7.89 33.29
N PHE A 35 26.66 8.20 33.69
CA PHE A 35 27.06 9.43 34.37
C PHE A 35 27.82 10.36 33.42
N PHE A 36 27.59 11.68 33.54
CA PHE A 36 28.31 12.68 32.76
C PHE A 36 28.79 13.82 33.65
N ILE A 37 30.11 14.01 33.67
CA ILE A 37 30.78 15.10 34.38
C ILE A 37 31.27 16.11 33.35
N LEU A 38 30.83 17.36 33.48
CA LEU A 38 31.07 18.41 32.51
C LEU A 38 32.19 19.34 33.02
N ARG A 39 33.32 19.37 32.31
CA ARG A 39 34.48 20.21 32.65
C ARG A 39 34.70 21.23 31.54
N TRP A 40 34.79 22.52 31.89
CA TRP A 40 35.12 23.58 30.94
C TRP A 40 36.52 24.12 31.25
N HIS A 41 37.49 23.84 30.37
CA HIS A 41 38.65 24.71 30.18
C HIS A 41 39.09 24.66 28.72
N PRO A 42 39.25 25.80 28.03
CA PRO A 42 39.88 25.80 26.73
C PRO A 42 41.38 25.56 26.90
N THR A 43 41.87 24.36 26.58
CA THR A 43 43.27 24.22 26.15
C THR A 43 43.36 24.49 24.65
N LYS A 44 43.11 25.74 24.25
CA LYS A 44 43.56 26.20 22.92
C LYS A 44 44.52 27.38 23.03
N LYS A 45 45.75 27.07 22.60
CA LYS A 45 46.85 27.97 22.19
C LYS A 45 47.47 28.83 23.29
N ALA A 46 48.41 28.23 24.01
CA ALA A 46 49.51 28.93 24.67
C ALA A 46 50.60 29.44 23.69
N ASP A 47 50.28 29.65 22.41
CA ASP A 47 51.26 30.09 21.38
C ASP A 47 51.37 31.61 21.21
N ARG A 48 50.68 32.44 22.01
CA ARG A 48 50.71 33.91 21.84
C ARG A 48 50.79 34.76 23.10
N LEU A 49 51.39 34.24 24.18
CA LEU A 49 51.88 35.10 25.25
C LEU A 49 53.40 35.02 25.29
N ARG A 50 54.07 36.14 24.99
CA ARG A 50 55.54 36.27 25.12
C ARG A 50 55.92 35.95 26.58
N PRO A 51 56.99 35.17 26.81
CA PRO A 51 57.52 35.02 28.16
C PRO A 51 58.15 36.35 28.59
N LEU A 52 57.76 36.82 29.78
CA LEU A 52 58.56 37.80 30.51
C LEU A 52 59.87 37.11 30.95
N PRO A 53 61.04 37.71 30.71
CA PRO A 53 62.30 37.13 31.13
C PRO A 53 62.55 37.45 32.60
N GLY A 54 62.84 36.43 33.40
CA GLY A 54 63.51 36.59 34.70
C GLY A 54 62.77 36.02 35.89
N GLY A 55 63.06 34.76 36.21
CA GLY A 55 62.70 34.13 37.49
C GLY A 55 63.02 32.64 37.47
N PRO A 56 64.08 32.16 38.15
CA PRO A 56 64.42 30.74 38.18
C PRO A 56 63.58 30.00 39.25
N GLY A 57 63.01 28.86 38.87
CA GLY A 57 62.80 27.76 39.82
C GLY A 57 61.40 27.56 40.42
N GLY A 58 60.32 27.85 39.70
CA GLY A 58 58.98 27.37 40.08
C GLY A 58 58.42 26.43 39.02
N GLU A 59 58.51 25.11 39.24
CA GLU A 59 57.75 24.15 38.46
C GLU A 59 56.27 24.49 38.60
N ARG A 60 55.66 25.00 37.53
CA ARG A 60 54.20 25.08 37.44
C ARG A 60 53.69 23.65 37.37
N GLY A 61 53.19 23.15 38.50
CA GLY A 61 52.50 21.87 38.57
C GLY A 61 51.45 21.80 37.46
N GLY A 62 51.72 20.94 36.48
CA GLY A 62 50.73 20.57 35.49
C GLY A 62 49.53 19.98 36.22
N PHE A 63 48.33 20.39 35.82
CA PHE A 63 47.12 19.82 36.40
C PHE A 63 47.07 18.33 36.08
N ASP A 64 47.18 17.48 37.11
CA ASP A 64 47.06 16.03 36.97
C ASP A 64 45.57 15.67 36.85
N GLU A 65 45.13 15.43 35.61
CA GLU A 65 43.75 15.07 35.29
C GLU A 65 43.35 13.72 35.91
N GLN A 66 44.32 12.82 36.09
CA GLN A 66 44.09 11.52 36.66
C GLN A 66 43.84 11.62 38.16
N ALA A 67 44.67 12.40 38.87
CA ALA A 67 44.47 12.66 40.29
C ALA A 67 43.11 13.30 40.61
N PHE A 68 42.63 14.21 39.75
CA PHE A 68 41.30 14.80 39.90
C PHE A 68 40.16 13.81 39.62
N ALA A 69 40.30 12.96 38.59
CA ALA A 69 39.32 11.93 38.29
C ALA A 69 39.21 10.92 39.43
N ASP A 70 40.34 10.50 39.99
CA ASP A 70 40.42 9.55 41.09
C ASP A 70 39.86 10.13 42.39
N GLU A 71 40.12 11.41 42.68
CA GLU A 71 39.56 12.10 43.84
C GLU A 71 38.04 12.31 43.71
N LEU A 72 37.56 12.66 42.51
CA LEU A 72 36.12 12.78 42.27
C LEU A 72 35.42 11.43 42.38
N HIS A 73 36.04 10.36 41.90
CA HIS A 73 35.55 9.00 42.07
C HIS A 73 35.39 8.63 43.56
N ARG A 74 36.42 8.94 44.36
CA ARG A 74 36.44 8.71 45.80
C ARG A 74 35.32 9.46 46.52
N VAL A 75 35.20 10.77 46.28
CA VAL A 75 34.18 11.63 46.93
C VAL A 75 32.76 11.20 46.57
N VAL A 76 32.50 10.81 45.31
CA VAL A 76 31.17 10.33 44.90
C VAL A 76 30.83 9.02 45.61
N HIS A 77 31.80 8.11 45.76
CA HIS A 77 31.57 6.84 46.47
C HIS A 77 31.41 6.99 47.99
N GLU A 78 32.02 8.00 48.61
CA GLU A 78 31.89 8.26 50.06
C GLU A 78 30.53 8.87 50.45
N GLU A 79 29.88 9.58 49.52
CA GLU A 79 28.58 10.23 49.75
C GLU A 79 27.37 9.33 49.41
N LEU A 80 27.58 8.15 48.83
CA LEU A 80 26.54 7.18 48.46
C LEU A 80 26.43 6.07 49.52
N GLU A 81 25.22 5.63 49.87
CA GLU A 81 25.02 4.54 50.84
C GLU A 81 25.51 3.18 50.26
N GLU A 82 26.01 2.28 51.11
CA GLU A 82 26.60 0.97 50.72
C GLU A 82 25.67 0.12 49.83
N GLU A 83 24.35 0.22 50.02
CA GLU A 83 23.35 -0.51 49.23
C GLU A 83 23.13 0.07 47.82
N GLU A 84 23.61 1.28 47.53
CA GLU A 84 23.50 1.92 46.22
C GLU A 84 24.85 1.94 45.48
N ALA A 85 25.98 1.82 46.18
CA ALA A 85 27.33 1.84 45.60
C ALA A 85 27.57 0.86 44.44
N TRP A 86 26.87 -0.29 44.40
CA TRP A 86 26.98 -1.30 43.34
C TRP A 86 26.17 -0.97 42.07
N LEU A 87 25.17 -0.07 42.16
CA LEU A 87 24.43 0.46 41.00
C LEU A 87 25.28 1.44 40.17
N PHE A 88 26.42 1.87 40.71
CA PHE A 88 27.23 2.95 40.17
C PHE A 88 28.60 2.44 39.75
N LYS A 89 28.89 2.54 38.44
CA LYS A 89 30.19 2.15 37.88
C LYS A 89 30.78 3.32 37.10
N ILE A 90 31.66 4.06 37.75
CA ILE A 90 32.41 5.15 37.15
C ILE A 90 33.70 4.56 36.57
N TYR A 91 33.85 4.60 35.25
CA TYR A 91 35.01 4.04 34.58
C TYR A 91 36.16 5.05 34.60
N ALA A 92 37.15 4.83 35.47
CA ALA A 92 38.42 5.52 35.35
C ALA A 92 38.95 5.30 33.91
N GLN A 93 39.27 6.40 33.23
CA GLN A 93 39.73 6.48 31.83
C GLN A 93 38.67 6.45 30.71
N LYS A 94 37.36 6.36 30.98
CA LYS A 94 36.33 6.62 29.95
C LYS A 94 35.13 7.42 30.46
N THR A 95 35.06 8.65 29.94
CA THR A 95 33.94 9.62 29.87
C THR A 95 33.89 10.69 30.97
N TYR A 96 34.68 11.76 30.72
CA TYR A 96 34.40 13.13 31.12
C TYR A 96 34.11 13.90 29.81
N LEU A 97 32.99 14.59 29.68
CA LEU A 97 32.61 15.25 28.42
C LEU A 97 32.85 16.75 28.51
N ASP A 98 33.77 17.24 27.69
CA ASP A 98 33.99 18.67 27.43
C ASP A 98 32.95 19.17 26.41
N VAL A 99 32.51 20.43 26.53
CA VAL A 99 31.59 21.08 25.56
C VAL A 99 32.20 21.08 24.16
N ASP A 100 33.53 21.16 24.06
CA ASP A 100 34.24 21.08 22.78
C ASP A 100 34.20 19.68 22.14
N CYS A 101 33.96 18.61 22.92
CA CYS A 101 33.79 17.25 22.40
C CYS A 101 32.39 17.02 21.77
N ILE A 102 31.37 17.80 22.16
CA ILE A 102 30.03 17.74 21.57
C ILE A 102 30.06 18.24 20.11
N SER A 103 30.85 19.29 19.86
CA SER A 103 31.13 19.82 18.52
C SER A 103 31.92 18.84 17.65
N TYR A 104 32.67 17.91 18.26
CA TYR A 104 33.42 16.87 17.54
C TYR A 104 32.54 15.65 17.20
N LEU A 105 31.56 15.32 18.06
CA LEU A 105 30.59 14.25 17.80
C LEU A 105 29.57 14.60 16.71
N SER A 106 29.25 15.88 16.51
CA SER A 106 28.37 16.33 15.42
C SER A 106 28.99 16.23 14.02
N VAL A 107 30.33 16.09 13.93
CA VAL A 107 31.06 15.93 12.66
C VAL A 107 31.10 14.47 12.20
N ASN A 108 30.96 13.50 13.11
CA ASN A 108 30.72 12.10 12.75
C ASN A 108 29.22 11.85 12.62
N ARG A 109 28.75 11.52 11.40
CA ARG A 109 27.36 11.41 10.94
C ARG A 109 26.48 10.34 11.65
N GLN A 110 26.58 10.14 12.96
CA GLN A 110 25.60 9.37 13.73
C GLN A 110 24.58 10.32 14.38
N ALA A 111 23.31 10.06 14.13
CA ALA A 111 22.17 10.96 14.22
C ALA A 111 21.69 11.31 15.65
N PHE A 112 22.53 11.94 16.46
CA PHE A 112 22.13 12.42 17.78
C PHE A 112 22.39 13.92 17.92
N SER A 113 21.30 14.69 18.05
CA SER A 113 21.36 16.13 18.30
C SER A 113 21.68 16.40 19.77
N LYS A 114 22.26 17.58 20.08
CA LYS A 114 22.65 17.98 21.45
C LYS A 114 21.48 17.82 22.44
N GLU A 115 20.28 18.11 21.97
CA GLU A 115 19.02 18.11 22.71
C GLU A 115 18.58 16.68 23.08
N ARG A 116 18.79 15.72 22.19
CA ARG A 116 18.44 14.32 22.43
C ARG A 116 19.34 13.67 23.48
N PHE A 117 20.59 14.14 23.60
CA PHE A 117 21.52 13.71 24.64
C PHE A 117 21.12 14.24 26.02
N VAL A 118 20.79 15.52 26.12
CA VAL A 118 20.34 16.19 27.35
C VAL A 118 19.10 15.50 27.93
N CYS A 119 18.11 15.17 27.09
CA CYS A 119 16.89 14.45 27.51
C CYS A 119 17.12 13.03 28.05
N ASN A 120 18.23 12.39 27.68
CA ASN A 120 18.59 11.04 28.11
C ASN A 120 19.55 11.01 29.31
N CYS A 121 20.04 12.17 29.76
CA CYS A 121 20.96 12.29 30.88
C CYS A 121 20.24 11.97 32.20
N THR A 122 20.77 11.04 33.01
CA THR A 122 20.19 10.70 34.32
C THR A 122 20.73 11.57 35.45
N MET A 123 21.98 11.99 35.38
CA MET A 123 22.61 12.86 36.37
C MET A 123 23.51 13.89 35.68
N PHE A 124 23.34 15.18 36.02
CA PHE A 124 24.10 16.29 35.45
C PHE A 124 25.02 16.89 36.51
N VAL A 125 26.33 16.89 36.26
CA VAL A 125 27.33 17.35 37.23
C VAL A 125 28.07 18.58 36.67
N PRO A 126 27.55 19.80 36.85
CA PRO A 126 28.23 21.00 36.37
C PRO A 126 29.40 21.35 37.30
N VAL A 127 30.62 21.46 36.74
CA VAL A 127 31.76 22.00 37.48
C VAL A 127 31.76 23.53 37.39
N ILE A 128 31.47 24.18 38.50
CA ILE A 128 31.37 25.63 38.62
C ILE A 128 32.67 26.13 39.25
N THR A 129 33.50 26.74 38.42
CA THR A 129 34.80 27.27 38.86
C THR A 129 34.70 28.74 39.24
N TRP A 130 35.50 29.17 40.23
CA TRP A 130 35.60 30.58 40.62
C TRP A 130 37.05 30.99 40.93
N GLY A 131 37.32 32.29 41.06
CA GLY A 131 38.63 32.81 41.47
C GLY A 131 39.56 33.26 40.33
N ARG A 132 39.20 33.01 39.06
CA ARG A 132 39.85 33.62 37.88
C ARG A 132 38.83 34.36 37.02
N VAL A 133 39.24 35.37 36.25
CA VAL A 133 38.33 36.11 35.35
C VAL A 133 37.68 35.18 34.31
N THR A 134 38.40 34.15 33.88
CA THR A 134 37.92 33.12 32.94
C THR A 134 37.20 31.95 33.61
N SER A 135 37.02 31.98 34.93
CA SER A 135 36.27 30.94 35.65
C SER A 135 34.78 31.03 35.35
N VAL A 136 34.01 29.96 35.54
CA VAL A 136 32.57 29.94 35.22
C VAL A 136 31.82 31.09 35.91
N LEU A 137 32.07 31.35 37.19
CA LEU A 137 31.43 32.47 37.87
C LEU A 137 31.93 33.84 37.36
N GLY A 138 33.19 33.95 36.94
CA GLY A 138 33.74 35.17 36.33
C GLY A 138 33.17 35.46 34.93
N LEU A 139 32.92 34.41 34.14
CA LEU A 139 32.25 34.52 32.85
C LEU A 139 30.78 34.93 33.05
N LEU A 140 30.07 34.29 33.98
CA LEU A 140 28.69 34.64 34.34
C LEU A 140 28.58 36.09 34.89
N GLU A 141 29.60 36.57 35.59
CA GLU A 141 29.69 37.97 36.05
C GLU A 141 29.84 38.95 34.87
N GLY A 142 30.52 38.52 33.80
CA GLY A 142 30.75 39.28 32.58
C GLY A 142 29.56 39.36 31.61
N ILE A 143 28.60 38.42 31.70
CA ILE A 143 27.44 38.34 30.79
C ILE A 143 26.64 39.65 30.83
N ARG A 144 26.37 40.23 29.65
CA ARG A 144 25.48 41.38 29.44
C ARG A 144 24.21 40.90 28.73
N GLU A 145 23.05 41.14 29.33
CA GLU A 145 21.73 40.65 28.84
C GLU A 145 21.43 41.00 27.36
N GLU A 146 21.97 42.11 26.87
CA GLU A 146 21.73 42.61 25.51
C GLU A 146 22.70 42.02 24.46
N ALA A 147 23.87 41.53 24.87
CA ALA A 147 24.95 41.11 23.96
C ALA A 147 25.20 39.59 23.95
N ASP A 148 24.87 38.89 25.04
CA ASP A 148 25.30 37.51 25.28
C ASP A 148 24.10 36.51 25.27
N ARG A 149 23.14 36.69 24.36
CA ARG A 149 21.94 35.84 24.21
C ARG A 149 22.23 34.39 23.79
N GLU A 150 23.46 34.07 23.40
CA GLU A 150 23.85 32.78 22.80
C GLU A 150 24.86 31.98 23.64
N ASP A 151 24.90 32.17 24.98
CA ASP A 151 25.75 31.32 25.82
C ASP A 151 25.16 29.90 25.96
N ASP A 152 25.78 28.93 25.28
CA ASP A 152 25.41 27.51 25.26
C ASP A 152 25.30 26.90 26.68
N PHE A 153 26.13 27.34 27.65
CA PHE A 153 26.09 26.82 29.02
C PHE A 153 24.83 27.26 29.74
N LEU A 154 24.42 28.53 29.59
CA LEU A 154 23.21 29.03 30.23
C LEU A 154 21.98 28.29 29.69
N GLN A 155 21.93 28.04 28.38
CA GLN A 155 20.87 27.28 27.74
C GLN A 155 20.82 25.82 28.22
N LEU A 156 21.97 25.14 28.27
CA LEU A 156 22.06 23.74 28.74
C LEU A 156 21.75 23.59 30.23
N ALA A 157 22.27 24.48 31.07
CA ALA A 157 21.99 24.47 32.50
C ALA A 157 20.52 24.78 32.78
N LEU A 158 19.92 25.75 32.06
CA LEU A 158 18.48 26.04 32.15
C LEU A 158 17.62 24.86 31.66
N ALA A 159 18.01 24.21 30.55
CA ALA A 159 17.34 23.03 30.05
C ALA A 159 17.42 21.87 31.05
N MET A 160 18.57 21.60 31.66
CA MET A 160 18.72 20.52 32.65
C MET A 160 17.99 20.82 33.96
N ILE A 161 18.04 22.06 34.46
CA ILE A 161 17.26 22.47 35.63
C ILE A 161 15.76 22.33 35.32
N TYR A 162 15.33 22.72 34.12
CA TYR A 162 13.94 22.55 33.69
C TYR A 162 13.54 21.07 33.62
N LEU A 163 14.35 20.21 33.00
CA LEU A 163 14.10 18.77 32.91
C LEU A 163 14.04 18.12 34.30
N LEU A 164 14.95 18.50 35.20
CA LEU A 164 14.98 18.04 36.59
C LEU A 164 13.72 18.49 37.37
N GLU A 165 13.39 19.78 37.34
CA GLU A 165 12.22 20.33 38.04
C GLU A 165 10.91 19.76 37.50
N LYS A 166 10.83 19.50 36.19
CA LYS A 166 9.63 18.98 35.52
C LYS A 166 9.57 17.46 35.46
N LYS A 167 10.58 16.75 35.95
CA LYS A 167 10.75 15.29 35.82
C LYS A 167 10.58 14.82 34.36
N ALA A 168 10.90 15.68 33.40
CA ALA A 168 10.81 15.39 31.98
C ALA A 168 12.13 14.78 31.51
N GLY A 169 12.08 13.65 30.82
CA GLY A 169 13.27 12.88 30.44
C GLY A 169 13.82 12.00 31.56
N ARG A 170 15.09 11.59 31.44
CA ARG A 170 15.75 10.68 32.39
C ARG A 170 16.44 11.39 33.55
N ALA A 171 16.54 12.71 33.54
CA ALA A 171 17.26 13.48 34.55
C ALA A 171 16.64 13.30 35.95
N ARG A 172 17.46 12.85 36.90
CA ARG A 172 17.11 12.57 38.30
C ARG A 172 17.87 13.44 39.28
N LEU A 173 19.10 13.87 38.96
CA LEU A 173 19.94 14.66 39.86
C LEU A 173 20.77 15.70 39.10
N VAL A 174 20.91 16.89 39.69
CA VAL A 174 21.95 17.87 39.31
C VAL A 174 22.89 18.02 40.51
N LEU A 175 24.16 17.67 40.36
CA LEU A 175 25.16 17.73 41.42
C LEU A 175 26.27 18.72 41.04
N PRO A 176 26.16 20.01 41.39
CA PRO A 176 27.19 20.97 41.05
C PRO A 176 28.47 20.69 41.85
N ILE A 177 29.61 20.65 41.16
CA ILE A 177 30.94 20.61 41.80
C ILE A 177 31.50 22.02 41.79
N LEU A 178 31.78 22.56 42.96
CA LEU A 178 32.41 23.86 43.09
C LEU A 178 33.93 23.69 43.13
N ARG A 179 34.67 24.45 42.31
CA ARG A 179 36.14 24.44 42.35
C ARG A 179 36.76 25.83 42.36
N ASP A 180 37.61 26.09 43.35
CA ASP A 180 38.41 27.32 43.41
C ASP A 180 39.64 27.21 42.50
N GLU A 181 39.75 28.09 41.52
CA GLU A 181 40.92 28.23 40.64
C GLU A 181 41.81 29.42 41.00
N GLY A 182 41.35 30.25 41.93
CA GLY A 182 42.07 31.38 42.50
C GLY A 182 42.94 30.99 43.69
N GLY A 183 42.96 29.73 44.11
CA GLY A 183 43.81 29.25 45.21
C GLY A 183 43.50 29.93 46.55
N GLY A 184 42.23 30.27 46.81
CA GLY A 184 41.78 30.96 48.01
C GLY A 184 41.79 32.49 47.94
N HIS A 185 42.28 33.08 46.83
CA HIS A 185 42.36 34.55 46.70
C HIS A 185 40.99 35.24 46.55
N VAL A 186 39.96 34.53 46.09
CA VAL A 186 38.58 35.02 46.05
C VAL A 186 37.72 34.00 46.75
N SER A 187 37.08 34.40 47.85
CA SER A 187 36.17 33.48 48.54
C SER A 187 34.94 33.18 47.66
N LEU A 188 34.39 31.97 47.75
CA LEU A 188 33.15 31.62 47.04
C LEU A 188 32.03 32.62 47.35
N ARG A 189 31.95 33.05 48.61
CA ARG A 189 30.98 34.05 49.07
C ARG A 189 31.13 35.35 48.30
N GLU A 190 32.35 35.85 48.15
CA GLU A 190 32.64 37.07 47.40
C GLU A 190 32.32 36.93 45.91
N ALA A 191 32.70 35.81 45.28
CA ALA A 191 32.35 35.53 43.87
C ALA A 191 30.83 35.49 43.64
N VAL A 192 30.10 34.91 44.59
CA VAL A 192 28.63 34.83 44.56
C VAL A 192 27.98 36.18 44.88
N GLU A 193 28.54 36.99 45.78
CA GLU A 193 28.06 38.33 46.08
C GLU A 193 28.23 39.27 44.88
N ARG A 194 29.31 39.13 44.10
CA ARG A 194 29.50 39.85 42.82
C ARG A 194 28.40 39.55 41.79
N LEU A 195 27.96 38.29 41.71
CA LEU A 195 26.79 37.90 40.89
C LEU A 195 25.45 38.42 41.44
N SER A 196 25.39 38.70 42.74
CA SER A 196 24.19 39.17 43.43
C SER A 196 23.98 40.68 43.36
N GLY A 197 25.04 41.44 43.06
CA GLY A 197 25.07 42.90 43.07
C GLY A 197 24.33 43.60 41.93
N ARG A 198 23.81 42.87 40.94
CA ARG A 198 22.95 43.43 39.88
C ARG A 198 21.49 43.45 40.35
N GLY A 199 20.88 44.63 40.33
CA GLY A 199 19.59 44.94 40.97
C GLY A 199 18.46 43.94 40.68
N SER A 200 17.69 43.61 41.72
CA SER A 200 16.64 42.58 41.71
C SER A 200 15.38 42.92 40.89
N GLY A 201 15.31 44.11 40.29
CA GLY A 201 14.16 44.59 39.50
C GLY A 201 13.98 43.89 38.16
N ASP A 202 15.07 43.58 37.44
CA ASP A 202 15.00 42.95 36.11
C ASP A 202 14.89 41.42 36.17
N VAL A 203 15.19 40.81 37.31
CA VAL A 203 15.23 39.34 37.44
C VAL A 203 13.88 38.67 37.17
N ARG A 204 12.77 39.35 37.49
CA ARG A 204 11.42 38.83 37.23
C ARG A 204 11.08 38.95 35.74
N ARG A 205 11.39 40.09 35.12
CA ARG A 205 11.17 40.31 33.68
C ARG A 205 12.01 39.35 32.85
N SER A 206 13.30 39.20 33.15
CA SER A 206 14.18 38.26 32.44
C SER A 206 13.76 36.79 32.66
N ALA A 207 13.17 36.43 33.81
CA ALA A 207 12.63 35.09 34.03
C ALA A 207 11.31 34.84 33.29
N GLU A 208 10.45 35.85 33.18
CA GLU A 208 9.21 35.80 32.39
C GLU A 208 9.54 35.74 30.89
N GLU A 209 10.53 36.51 30.41
CA GLU A 209 11.03 36.47 29.03
C GLU A 209 11.72 35.14 28.70
N ALA A 210 12.60 34.64 29.57
CA ALA A 210 13.21 33.32 29.40
C ALA A 210 12.17 32.19 29.42
N GLY A 211 11.15 32.28 30.29
CA GLY A 211 10.01 31.37 30.32
C GLY A 211 9.18 31.44 29.02
N GLY A 212 9.00 32.63 28.46
CA GLY A 212 8.38 32.85 27.16
C GLY A 212 9.15 32.19 26.02
N MET A 213 10.46 32.41 25.95
CA MET A 213 11.33 31.78 24.93
C MET A 213 11.35 30.25 25.05
N LEU A 214 11.43 29.72 26.28
CA LEU A 214 11.42 28.28 26.52
C LEU A 214 10.08 27.65 26.11
N LYS A 215 8.97 28.34 26.42
CA LYS A 215 7.62 27.94 25.99
C LYS A 215 7.51 27.92 24.47
N GLU A 216 7.96 28.96 23.78
CA GLU A 216 7.95 29.02 22.32
C GLU A 216 8.80 27.90 21.69
N HIS A 217 9.99 27.65 22.23
CA HIS A 217 10.88 26.60 21.74
C HIS A 217 10.30 25.19 21.97
N LEU A 218 9.73 24.91 23.15
CA LEU A 218 9.06 23.65 23.44
C LEU A 218 7.83 23.44 22.57
N VAL A 219 7.03 24.48 22.33
CA VAL A 219 5.88 24.42 21.40
C VAL A 219 6.36 24.12 19.99
N LYS A 220 7.47 24.72 19.55
CA LYS A 220 8.07 24.45 18.23
C LYS A 220 8.55 23.00 18.10
N GLU A 221 9.24 22.48 19.10
CA GLU A 221 9.78 21.11 19.07
C GLU A 221 8.67 20.05 19.18
N LEU A 222 7.68 20.28 20.05
CA LEU A 222 6.50 19.44 20.16
C LEU A 222 5.70 19.43 18.84
N ARG A 223 5.55 20.58 18.17
CA ARG A 223 4.97 20.64 16.81
C ARG A 223 5.79 19.82 15.81
N ALA A 224 7.12 19.85 15.88
CA ALA A 224 7.97 19.04 15.02
C ALA A 224 7.82 17.53 15.29
N GLN A 225 7.71 17.12 16.55
CA GLN A 225 7.46 15.72 16.92
C GLN A 225 6.06 15.23 16.52
N ILE A 226 5.02 16.05 16.76
CA ILE A 226 3.66 15.75 16.31
C ILE A 226 3.65 15.67 14.78
N ALA A 227 4.30 16.60 14.07
CA ALA A 227 4.44 16.54 12.62
C ALA A 227 5.17 15.26 12.17
N GLY A 228 6.20 14.81 12.89
CA GLY A 228 6.89 13.54 12.60
C GLY A 228 6.02 12.30 12.83
N GLN A 229 5.26 12.26 13.92
CA GLN A 229 4.30 11.20 14.25
C GLN A 229 3.14 11.16 13.25
N VAL A 230 2.56 12.32 12.95
CA VAL A 230 1.50 12.50 11.93
C VAL A 230 2.04 12.13 10.55
N TRP A 231 3.28 12.49 10.21
CA TRP A 231 3.91 12.09 8.95
C TRP A 231 4.08 10.57 8.87
N HIS A 232 4.51 9.92 9.96
CA HIS A 232 4.63 8.47 10.01
C HIS A 232 3.26 7.80 9.86
N PHE A 233 2.24 8.35 10.52
CA PHE A 233 0.85 7.90 10.40
C PHE A 233 0.27 8.12 8.99
N GLU A 234 0.59 9.26 8.36
CA GLU A 234 0.18 9.65 7.00
C GLU A 234 0.92 8.86 5.91
N LYS A 235 2.11 8.33 6.17
CA LYS A 235 2.90 7.61 5.17
C LYS A 235 2.79 6.10 5.29
N HIS A 236 2.52 5.60 6.49
CA HIS A 236 2.67 4.17 6.80
C HIS A 236 1.43 3.50 7.39
N ASN A 237 0.33 4.22 7.67
CA ASN A 237 -0.94 3.61 8.09
C ASN A 237 -2.06 3.96 7.10
N PRO A 238 -2.67 2.99 6.39
CA PRO A 238 -3.66 3.27 5.35
C PRO A 238 -5.00 3.73 5.96
N ARG A 239 -5.36 3.21 7.14
CA ARG A 239 -6.49 3.75 7.93
C ARG A 239 -6.17 5.15 8.41
N GLY A 240 -4.89 5.42 8.71
CA GLY A 240 -4.44 6.75 9.08
C GLY A 240 -4.57 7.75 7.94
N ILE A 241 -4.16 7.38 6.72
CA ILE A 241 -4.34 8.19 5.51
C ILE A 241 -5.82 8.47 5.25
N GLU A 242 -6.67 7.44 5.31
CA GLU A 242 -8.11 7.61 5.08
C GLU A 242 -8.76 8.47 6.17
N MET A 243 -8.39 8.27 7.44
CA MET A 243 -8.84 9.11 8.54
C MET A 243 -8.41 10.56 8.36
N LEU A 244 -7.15 10.80 7.99
CA LEU A 244 -6.64 12.14 7.69
C LEU A 244 -7.35 12.78 6.50
N GLN A 245 -7.69 12.00 5.47
CA GLN A 245 -8.46 12.48 4.34
C GLN A 245 -9.89 12.85 4.75
N VAL A 246 -10.57 12.00 5.54
CA VAL A 246 -11.90 12.29 6.10
C VAL A 246 -11.85 13.58 6.91
N LEU A 247 -10.89 13.69 7.82
CA LEU A 247 -10.67 14.88 8.65
C LEU A 247 -10.46 16.15 7.82
N ARG A 248 -9.75 16.06 6.70
CA ARG A 248 -9.55 17.20 5.76
C ARG A 248 -10.85 17.55 5.04
N GLU A 249 -11.60 16.56 4.55
CA GLU A 249 -12.87 16.76 3.85
C GLU A 249 -13.96 17.33 4.76
N THR A 250 -14.02 16.91 6.03
CA THR A 250 -14.94 17.43 7.04
C THR A 250 -14.46 18.75 7.65
N LYS A 251 -13.28 19.26 7.24
CA LYS A 251 -12.61 20.43 7.82
C LYS A 251 -12.36 20.31 9.34
N THR A 252 -12.38 19.09 9.89
CA THR A 252 -12.09 18.83 11.32
C THR A 252 -10.62 18.50 11.58
N TYR A 253 -9.79 18.42 10.53
CA TYR A 253 -8.35 18.22 10.65
C TYR A 253 -7.67 19.28 11.52
N GLU A 254 -8.02 20.56 11.32
CA GLU A 254 -7.45 21.64 12.14
C GLU A 254 -7.93 21.55 13.59
N LEU A 255 -9.20 21.24 13.83
CA LEU A 255 -9.75 21.01 15.18
C LEU A 255 -9.07 19.82 15.88
N LEU A 256 -8.79 18.72 15.18
CA LEU A 256 -8.10 17.57 15.75
C LEU A 256 -6.63 17.90 16.04
N HIS A 257 -5.97 18.59 15.11
CA HIS A 257 -4.58 19.04 15.28
C HIS A 257 -4.46 20.05 16.43
N GLU A 258 -5.41 20.98 16.53
CA GLU A 258 -5.53 21.95 17.61
C GLU A 258 -5.89 21.26 18.92
N PHE A 259 -6.78 20.26 18.94
CA PHE A 259 -7.05 19.46 20.12
C PHE A 259 -5.84 18.67 20.61
N PHE A 260 -5.08 18.02 19.72
CA PHE A 260 -3.84 17.34 20.12
C PHE A 260 -2.77 18.34 20.58
N ALA A 261 -2.65 19.50 19.92
CA ALA A 261 -1.75 20.56 20.35
C ALA A 261 -2.15 21.13 21.72
N LEU A 262 -3.44 21.44 21.92
CA LEU A 262 -4.01 21.97 23.15
C LEU A 262 -3.96 20.96 24.29
N ARG A 263 -4.19 19.67 24.05
CA ARG A 263 -4.07 18.63 25.07
C ARG A 263 -2.62 18.44 25.51
N SER A 264 -1.67 18.59 24.58
CA SER A 264 -0.24 18.59 24.87
C SER A 264 0.19 19.86 25.63
N ILE A 265 -0.45 21.00 25.35
CA ILE A 265 -0.30 22.26 26.10
C ILE A 265 -0.98 22.19 27.47
N ASP A 266 -2.13 21.52 27.61
CA ASP A 266 -2.86 21.38 28.88
C ASP A 266 -2.12 20.43 29.84
N SER A 267 -1.39 19.44 29.32
CA SER A 267 -0.39 18.71 30.13
C SER A 267 0.73 19.63 30.65
N LEU A 268 1.15 20.64 29.88
CA LEU A 268 2.15 21.63 30.31
C LEU A 268 1.58 22.65 31.32
N ASP A 269 0.33 23.10 31.14
CA ASP A 269 -0.34 24.03 32.05
C ASP A 269 -0.75 23.37 33.38
N ARG A 270 -1.21 22.11 33.37
CA ARG A 270 -1.44 21.35 34.61
C ARG A 270 -0.13 21.14 35.39
N LEU A 271 1.00 20.98 34.70
CA LEU A 271 2.34 20.92 35.31
C LEU A 271 2.85 22.28 35.82
N SER A 272 2.32 23.41 35.30
CA SER A 272 2.62 24.75 35.83
C SER A 272 1.78 25.05 37.07
N ALA A 273 0.49 24.69 37.06
CA ALA A 273 -0.44 24.85 38.18
C ALA A 273 -0.10 23.99 39.40
N VAL A 274 0.35 22.74 39.19
CA VAL A 274 0.81 21.86 40.29
C VAL A 274 2.11 22.41 40.93
N SER A 275 2.96 23.08 40.14
CA SER A 275 4.19 23.73 40.63
C SER A 275 3.89 24.98 41.48
N THR A 276 2.85 25.75 41.15
CA THR A 276 2.41 26.91 41.94
C THR A 276 1.61 26.51 43.18
N MET A 277 0.86 25.41 43.14
CA MET A 277 0.15 24.90 44.34
C MET A 277 1.09 24.39 45.43
N THR A 278 2.24 23.81 45.09
CA THR A 278 3.26 23.44 46.10
C THR A 278 3.94 24.63 46.79
N SER A 279 3.73 25.87 46.31
CA SER A 279 4.19 27.10 46.97
C SER A 279 3.10 27.86 47.75
N ALA A 280 1.88 27.33 47.80
CA ALA A 280 0.71 28.00 48.37
C ALA A 280 0.47 27.71 49.87
N SER A 281 1.52 27.55 50.69
CA SER A 281 1.38 27.67 52.15
C SER A 281 1.44 29.11 52.65
N ARG A 282 1.36 30.11 51.75
CA ARG A 282 1.53 31.54 52.08
C ARG A 282 0.65 32.52 51.30
N ALA A 283 -0.58 32.15 50.95
CA ALA A 283 -1.54 33.09 50.38
C ALA A 283 -2.86 33.07 51.16
N ARG A 284 -2.99 33.98 52.12
CA ARG A 284 -4.26 34.30 52.81
C ARG A 284 -4.80 35.67 52.39
N ALA A 285 -4.43 36.15 51.19
CA ALA A 285 -4.84 37.45 50.67
C ALA A 285 -4.95 37.40 49.14
N CYS A 286 -5.98 36.72 48.63
CA CYS A 286 -6.43 36.88 47.24
C CYS A 286 -7.79 36.19 47.02
N GLU A 287 -8.83 36.66 47.73
CA GLU A 287 -10.22 36.24 47.43
C GLU A 287 -10.67 36.69 46.02
N ASP A 288 -10.04 37.73 45.44
CA ASP A 288 -10.35 38.20 44.07
C ASP A 288 -9.76 37.33 42.94
N CYS A 289 -8.85 36.39 43.23
CA CYS A 289 -8.29 35.48 42.21
C CYS A 289 -9.08 34.17 42.04
N GLU A 290 -9.96 33.82 42.98
CA GLU A 290 -10.77 32.60 42.88
C GLU A 290 -11.83 32.72 41.77
N GLY A 291 -12.46 33.89 41.62
CA GLY A 291 -13.46 34.11 40.56
C GLY A 291 -12.89 34.05 39.14
N THR A 292 -11.63 34.43 38.95
CA THR A 292 -10.95 34.35 37.63
C THR A 292 -10.51 32.92 37.30
N CYS A 293 -10.06 32.15 38.30
CA CYS A 293 -9.74 30.73 38.09
C CYS A 293 -10.99 29.90 37.78
N GLU A 294 -12.12 30.15 38.46
CA GLU A 294 -13.38 29.47 38.14
C GLU A 294 -13.90 29.80 36.74
N GLY A 295 -13.76 31.05 36.29
CA GLY A 295 -14.13 31.45 34.92
C GLY A 295 -13.28 30.73 33.86
N ILE A 296 -11.98 30.62 34.09
CA ILE A 296 -11.06 29.88 33.19
C ILE A 296 -11.37 28.39 33.20
N ASN A 297 -11.63 27.79 34.37
CA ASN A 297 -11.98 26.38 34.46
C ASN A 297 -13.33 26.08 33.77
N ARG A 298 -14.34 26.93 33.95
CA ARG A 298 -15.63 26.81 33.22
C ARG A 298 -15.47 26.96 31.71
N ALA A 299 -14.68 27.91 31.25
CA ALA A 299 -14.40 28.07 29.81
C ALA A 299 -13.63 26.86 29.24
N LYS A 300 -12.71 26.29 30.03
CA LYS A 300 -11.99 25.06 29.67
C LYS A 300 -12.91 23.84 29.62
N GLU A 301 -13.73 23.62 30.64
CA GLU A 301 -14.71 22.53 30.67
C GLU A 301 -15.69 22.65 29.51
N ALA A 302 -16.19 23.86 29.23
CA ALA A 302 -17.05 24.11 28.06
C ALA A 302 -16.36 23.77 26.74
N PHE A 303 -15.08 24.16 26.56
CA PHE A 303 -14.30 23.79 25.38
C PHE A 303 -14.06 22.27 25.29
N TYR A 304 -13.76 21.60 26.41
CA TYR A 304 -13.59 20.15 26.44
C TYR A 304 -14.87 19.41 26.10
N ASP A 305 -16.00 19.84 26.64
CA ASP A 305 -17.30 19.27 26.33
C ASP A 305 -17.67 19.49 24.87
N GLU A 306 -17.37 20.68 24.32
CA GLU A 306 -17.56 20.98 22.89
C GLU A 306 -16.64 20.12 22.01
N ALA A 307 -15.37 19.94 22.37
CA ALA A 307 -14.43 19.10 21.65
C ALA A 307 -14.77 17.61 21.73
N VAL A 308 -15.16 17.11 22.91
CA VAL A 308 -15.62 15.73 23.09
C VAL A 308 -16.91 15.49 22.32
N LYS A 309 -17.83 16.46 22.33
CA LYS A 309 -19.05 16.41 21.52
C LYS A 309 -18.73 16.40 20.02
N ALA A 310 -17.83 17.26 19.56
CA ALA A 310 -17.39 17.31 18.17
C ALA A 310 -16.67 16.01 17.74
N ILE A 311 -15.81 15.45 18.58
CA ILE A 311 -15.17 14.14 18.36
C ILE A 311 -16.23 13.04 18.37
N GLY A 312 -17.21 13.09 19.28
CA GLY A 312 -18.31 12.12 19.35
C GLY A 312 -19.21 12.17 18.12
N GLU A 313 -19.53 13.36 17.62
CA GLU A 313 -20.26 13.57 16.36
C GLU A 313 -19.43 13.11 15.16
N MET A 314 -18.13 13.39 15.14
CA MET A 314 -17.20 12.92 14.12
C MET A 314 -17.08 11.40 14.14
N VAL A 315 -16.93 10.75 15.30
CA VAL A 315 -16.87 9.29 15.43
C VAL A 315 -18.19 8.66 14.97
N ARG A 316 -19.33 9.28 15.29
CA ARG A 316 -20.64 8.82 14.81
C ARG A 316 -20.78 8.96 13.29
N GLY A 317 -20.35 10.09 12.73
CA GLY A 317 -20.30 10.28 11.28
C GLY A 317 -19.33 9.33 10.57
N CYS A 318 -18.16 9.07 11.17
CA CYS A 318 -17.17 8.11 10.67
C CYS A 318 -17.65 6.66 10.82
N ALA A 319 -18.47 6.34 11.82
CA ALA A 319 -19.05 5.00 11.98
C ALA A 319 -20.01 4.64 10.83
N GLU A 320 -20.62 5.65 10.21
CA GLU A 320 -21.48 5.50 9.04
C GLU A 320 -20.70 5.58 7.71
N ASP A 321 -19.50 6.16 7.72
CA ASP A 321 -18.67 6.29 6.51
C ASP A 321 -18.08 4.95 6.07
N GLU A 322 -18.42 4.54 4.84
CA GLU A 322 -18.01 3.27 4.25
C GLU A 322 -16.49 3.06 4.23
N ARG A 323 -15.68 4.12 4.28
CA ARG A 323 -14.21 4.04 4.32
C ARG A 323 -13.69 3.35 5.58
N PHE A 324 -14.41 3.43 6.70
CA PHE A 324 -13.98 2.82 7.97
C PHE A 324 -14.44 1.38 8.14
N LEU A 325 -15.30 0.87 7.27
CA LEU A 325 -15.66 -0.54 7.25
C LEU A 325 -14.40 -1.42 7.07
N PRO A 326 -14.40 -2.66 7.61
CA PRO A 326 -13.33 -3.62 7.32
C PRO A 326 -13.07 -3.73 5.81
N LEU A 327 -11.81 -3.78 5.38
CA LEU A 327 -11.44 -3.79 3.96
C LEU A 327 -12.09 -4.94 3.16
N ASN A 328 -12.27 -6.12 3.75
CA ASN A 328 -13.00 -7.24 3.15
C ASN A 328 -14.48 -6.90 2.98
N THR A 329 -15.09 -6.19 3.93
CA THR A 329 -16.47 -5.70 3.81
C THR A 329 -16.56 -4.65 2.72
N ARG A 330 -15.66 -3.66 2.71
CA ARG A 330 -15.52 -2.66 1.63
C ARG A 330 -15.38 -3.33 0.28
N LEU A 331 -14.50 -4.32 0.16
CA LEU A 331 -14.32 -5.09 -1.06
C LEU A 331 -15.58 -5.84 -1.50
N ARG A 332 -16.48 -6.23 -0.59
CA ARG A 332 -17.76 -6.90 -0.94
C ARG A 332 -18.84 -5.89 -1.34
N VAL A 333 -18.91 -4.74 -0.66
CA VAL A 333 -19.92 -3.71 -0.93
C VAL A 333 -19.51 -2.75 -2.06
N TYR A 334 -18.22 -2.71 -2.42
CA TYR A 334 -17.66 -1.78 -3.38
C TYR A 334 -18.47 -1.69 -4.67
N ARG A 335 -18.81 -0.45 -5.01
CA ARG A 335 -19.52 -0.02 -6.22
C ARG A 335 -18.51 0.69 -7.12
N ASP A 336 -18.44 0.25 -8.36
CA ASP A 336 -17.49 0.80 -9.33
C ASP A 336 -18.11 2.01 -10.03
N ASP A 337 -17.99 3.18 -9.40
CA ASP A 337 -18.66 4.40 -9.84
C ASP A 337 -17.94 5.15 -10.97
N ASP A 338 -16.70 4.82 -11.29
CA ASP A 338 -15.97 5.52 -12.37
C ASP A 338 -16.32 5.01 -13.78
N VAL A 339 -17.24 4.04 -13.91
CA VAL A 339 -17.60 3.47 -15.21
C VAL A 339 -18.73 4.27 -15.85
N ASP A 340 -18.44 4.91 -16.98
CA ASP A 340 -19.39 5.81 -17.63
C ASP A 340 -20.59 5.10 -18.27
N GLY A 341 -21.80 5.44 -17.81
CA GLY A 341 -23.08 5.23 -18.48
C GLY A 341 -23.25 3.87 -19.20
N ILE A 342 -23.43 3.92 -20.52
CA ILE A 342 -23.67 2.75 -21.39
C ILE A 342 -22.42 1.87 -21.52
N LEU A 343 -21.21 2.41 -21.33
CA LEU A 343 -19.96 1.63 -21.40
C LEU A 343 -19.88 0.58 -20.28
N ALA A 344 -20.64 0.77 -19.20
CA ALA A 344 -20.83 -0.22 -18.16
C ALA A 344 -21.35 -1.57 -18.66
N LEU A 345 -22.07 -1.61 -19.79
CA LEU A 345 -22.58 -2.85 -20.41
C LEU A 345 -21.47 -3.67 -21.09
N ARG A 346 -20.26 -3.11 -21.28
CA ARG A 346 -19.14 -3.78 -21.94
C ARG A 346 -17.97 -4.09 -21.01
N SER A 347 -18.05 -3.76 -19.71
CA SER A 347 -16.90 -3.93 -18.82
C SER A 347 -16.52 -5.40 -18.55
N SER A 348 -15.29 -5.66 -18.08
CA SER A 348 -14.89 -7.01 -17.62
C SER A 348 -15.76 -7.56 -16.49
N ASN A 349 -16.54 -6.69 -15.83
CA ASN A 349 -17.51 -7.00 -14.80
C ASN A 349 -18.90 -6.45 -15.18
N ALA A 350 -19.26 -6.54 -16.48
CA ALA A 350 -20.41 -5.87 -17.07
C ALA A 350 -21.73 -6.10 -16.31
N LEU A 351 -21.89 -7.26 -15.68
CA LEU A 351 -23.09 -7.59 -14.92
C LEU A 351 -23.23 -6.73 -13.66
N GLU A 352 -22.15 -6.52 -12.91
CA GLU A 352 -22.19 -5.66 -11.71
C GLU A 352 -22.26 -4.20 -12.09
N THR A 353 -21.46 -3.77 -13.08
CA THR A 353 -21.41 -2.35 -13.49
C THR A 353 -22.72 -1.91 -14.15
N ALA A 354 -23.36 -2.78 -14.93
CA ALA A 354 -24.65 -2.47 -15.54
C ALA A 354 -25.79 -2.30 -14.51
N LEU A 355 -25.71 -3.01 -13.39
CA LEU A 355 -26.66 -2.88 -12.28
C LEU A 355 -26.44 -1.60 -11.47
N LEU A 356 -25.28 -0.94 -11.59
CA LEU A 356 -24.98 0.29 -10.87
C LEU A 356 -25.40 1.55 -11.63
N LYS A 357 -25.27 1.55 -12.96
CA LYS A 357 -25.42 2.77 -13.77
C LYS A 357 -26.82 2.89 -14.36
N THR A 358 -27.48 4.02 -14.12
CA THR A 358 -28.86 4.28 -14.56
C THR A 358 -29.11 3.96 -16.04
N PRO A 359 -28.28 4.40 -17.01
CA PRO A 359 -28.51 4.07 -18.42
C PRO A 359 -28.47 2.57 -18.69
N ALA A 360 -27.58 1.84 -18.01
CA ALA A 360 -27.48 0.39 -18.13
C ALA A 360 -28.64 -0.32 -17.41
N GLN A 361 -29.06 0.16 -16.23
CA GLN A 361 -30.26 -0.30 -15.52
C GLN A 361 -31.51 -0.16 -16.40
N CYS A 362 -31.67 0.96 -17.13
CA CYS A 362 -32.77 1.15 -18.07
C CYS A 362 -32.76 0.10 -19.19
N CYS A 363 -31.59 -0.29 -19.70
CA CYS A 363 -31.46 -1.35 -20.70
C CYS A 363 -31.86 -2.72 -20.12
N ILE A 364 -31.44 -3.03 -18.89
CA ILE A 364 -31.83 -4.27 -18.19
C ILE A 364 -33.35 -4.28 -17.92
N ALA A 365 -33.89 -3.16 -17.44
CA ALA A 365 -35.33 -3.00 -17.21
C ALA A 365 -36.12 -3.16 -18.52
N PHE A 366 -35.64 -2.59 -19.63
CA PHE A 366 -36.22 -2.78 -20.95
C PHE A 366 -36.25 -4.26 -21.37
N ALA A 367 -35.16 -5.00 -21.16
CA ALA A 367 -35.13 -6.44 -21.42
C ALA A 367 -36.13 -7.20 -20.52
N GLY A 368 -36.22 -6.83 -19.24
CA GLY A 368 -37.19 -7.40 -18.30
C GLY A 368 -38.64 -7.13 -18.70
N ILE A 369 -38.98 -5.89 -19.03
CA ILE A 369 -40.33 -5.48 -19.48
C ILE A 369 -40.70 -6.17 -20.79
N THR A 370 -39.77 -6.27 -21.74
CA THR A 370 -39.98 -6.99 -23.01
C THR A 370 -40.37 -8.45 -22.74
N GLN A 371 -39.75 -9.09 -21.75
CA GLN A 371 -40.03 -10.47 -21.35
C GLN A 371 -41.36 -10.61 -20.62
N LEU A 372 -41.74 -9.64 -19.78
CA LEU A 372 -43.07 -9.58 -19.18
C LEU A 372 -44.18 -9.41 -20.22
N LEU A 373 -43.98 -8.53 -21.21
CA LEU A 373 -44.92 -8.34 -22.31
C LEU A 373 -45.06 -9.61 -23.15
N PHE A 374 -43.95 -10.32 -23.38
CA PHE A 374 -43.98 -11.61 -24.06
C PHE A 374 -44.80 -12.64 -23.27
N GLY A 375 -44.56 -12.74 -21.96
CA GLY A 375 -45.36 -13.59 -21.07
C GLY A 375 -46.84 -13.23 -21.10
N ALA A 376 -47.18 -11.93 -21.07
CA ALA A 376 -48.57 -11.47 -21.11
C ALA A 376 -49.28 -11.86 -22.41
N VAL A 377 -48.63 -11.68 -23.56
CA VAL A 377 -49.19 -12.09 -24.86
C VAL A 377 -49.32 -13.61 -24.96
N MET A 378 -48.36 -14.38 -24.43
CA MET A 378 -48.47 -15.84 -24.37
C MET A 378 -49.65 -16.29 -23.52
N VAL A 379 -49.84 -15.70 -22.34
CA VAL A 379 -50.99 -15.98 -21.46
C VAL A 379 -52.30 -15.58 -22.13
N GLN A 380 -52.36 -14.40 -22.76
CA GLN A 380 -53.55 -13.97 -23.50
C GLN A 380 -53.93 -14.99 -24.57
N ARG A 381 -52.96 -15.44 -25.39
CA ARG A 381 -53.21 -16.49 -26.39
C ARG A 381 -53.62 -17.82 -25.81
N MET A 382 -53.05 -18.18 -24.67
CA MET A 382 -53.41 -19.39 -23.96
C MET A 382 -54.87 -19.33 -23.48
N LEU A 383 -55.35 -18.16 -23.07
CA LEU A 383 -56.73 -17.92 -22.63
C LEU A 383 -57.72 -17.82 -23.80
N GLU A 384 -57.33 -17.17 -24.90
CA GLU A 384 -58.19 -16.93 -26.07
C GLU A 384 -58.22 -18.11 -27.05
N GLY A 385 -57.19 -18.96 -27.05
CA GLY A 385 -56.95 -19.95 -28.11
C GLY A 385 -57.15 -21.40 -27.69
N HIS A 386 -57.47 -22.25 -28.68
CA HIS A 386 -57.34 -23.70 -28.57
C HIS A 386 -55.87 -24.20 -28.49
N THR A 387 -54.90 -23.28 -28.37
CA THR A 387 -53.47 -23.58 -28.40
C THR A 387 -52.95 -24.23 -27.12
N ILE A 388 -53.68 -24.11 -25.99
CA ILE A 388 -53.35 -24.82 -24.73
C ILE A 388 -53.55 -26.33 -24.86
N TRP A 389 -54.44 -26.76 -25.76
CA TRP A 389 -54.74 -28.16 -25.97
C TRP A 389 -53.78 -28.79 -26.95
N MET A 390 -53.43 -30.06 -26.74
CA MET A 390 -52.74 -30.85 -27.74
C MET A 390 -53.62 -31.00 -28.99
N GLN A 391 -53.01 -30.80 -30.15
CA GLN A 391 -53.67 -30.88 -31.46
C GLN A 391 -53.01 -31.98 -32.30
N PHE A 392 -53.79 -32.65 -33.14
CA PHE A 392 -53.23 -33.53 -34.16
C PHE A 392 -52.44 -32.70 -35.19
N PRO A 393 -51.24 -33.14 -35.62
CA PRO A 393 -50.40 -32.37 -36.53
C PRO A 393 -51.04 -32.19 -37.90
N GLU A 394 -51.73 -33.23 -38.36
CA GLU A 394 -52.31 -33.31 -39.70
C GLU A 394 -53.59 -32.49 -39.80
N THR A 395 -54.50 -32.63 -38.83
CA THR A 395 -55.83 -32.00 -38.88
C THR A 395 -55.89 -30.67 -38.11
N LYS A 396 -54.93 -30.39 -37.23
CA LYS A 396 -54.96 -29.30 -36.23
C LYS A 396 -56.17 -29.37 -35.29
N GLU A 397 -56.91 -30.48 -35.29
CA GLU A 397 -58.03 -30.68 -34.39
C GLU A 397 -57.54 -30.99 -32.98
N VAL A 398 -58.29 -30.53 -31.98
CA VAL A 398 -57.98 -30.76 -30.57
C VAL A 398 -58.19 -32.23 -30.25
N LEU A 399 -57.18 -32.85 -29.64
CA LEU A 399 -57.24 -34.25 -29.23
C LEU A 399 -58.35 -34.48 -28.19
N THR A 400 -59.15 -35.53 -28.36
CA THR A 400 -60.17 -35.98 -27.41
C THR A 400 -59.71 -37.27 -26.70
N PRO A 401 -59.69 -37.34 -25.35
CA PRO A 401 -60.03 -36.28 -24.40
C PRO A 401 -59.03 -35.12 -24.43
N ARG A 402 -59.55 -33.91 -24.19
CA ARG A 402 -58.78 -32.66 -24.20
C ARG A 402 -57.60 -32.77 -23.23
N THR A 403 -56.40 -32.83 -23.78
CA THR A 403 -55.17 -32.92 -22.98
C THR A 403 -54.42 -31.59 -23.07
N VAL A 404 -54.05 -31.02 -21.93
CA VAL A 404 -53.27 -29.77 -21.86
C VAL A 404 -51.83 -30.03 -22.28
N GLN A 405 -51.29 -29.18 -23.15
CA GLN A 405 -49.87 -29.15 -23.48
C GLN A 405 -49.11 -28.40 -22.37
N VAL A 406 -48.48 -29.15 -21.47
CA VAL A 406 -47.89 -28.63 -20.23
C VAL A 406 -46.75 -27.66 -20.54
N SER A 407 -45.97 -27.93 -21.58
CA SER A 407 -44.86 -27.09 -22.02
C SER A 407 -45.28 -25.65 -22.34
N LYS A 408 -46.42 -25.43 -23.00
CA LYS A 408 -46.94 -24.09 -23.32
C LYS A 408 -47.36 -23.30 -22.07
N VAL A 409 -47.94 -23.98 -21.09
CA VAL A 409 -48.33 -23.37 -19.82
C VAL A 409 -47.05 -22.95 -19.07
N ILE A 410 -46.12 -23.89 -18.90
CA ILE A 410 -44.85 -23.63 -18.23
C ILE A 410 -44.10 -22.48 -18.92
N ASP A 411 -43.99 -22.50 -20.24
CA ASP A 411 -43.25 -21.50 -20.99
C ASP A 411 -43.79 -20.07 -20.80
N SER A 412 -45.11 -19.92 -20.70
CA SER A 412 -45.75 -18.63 -20.40
C SER A 412 -45.35 -18.11 -19.02
N PHE A 413 -45.38 -18.99 -18.00
CA PHE A 413 -44.92 -18.66 -16.65
C PHE A 413 -43.42 -18.35 -16.60
N LEU A 414 -42.60 -19.08 -17.35
CA LEU A 414 -41.15 -18.86 -17.39
C LEU A 414 -40.80 -17.49 -17.96
N SER A 415 -41.54 -16.99 -18.96
CA SER A 415 -41.34 -15.63 -19.48
C SER A 415 -41.63 -14.55 -18.43
N PHE A 416 -42.71 -14.71 -17.65
CA PHE A 416 -43.02 -13.82 -16.53
C PHE A 416 -41.95 -13.89 -15.44
N LEU A 417 -41.53 -15.10 -15.07
CA LEU A 417 -40.51 -15.32 -14.06
C LEU A 417 -39.18 -14.68 -14.49
N TRP A 418 -38.78 -14.87 -15.75
CA TRP A 418 -37.57 -14.28 -16.32
C TRP A 418 -37.57 -12.76 -16.27
N GLY A 419 -38.67 -12.12 -16.71
CA GLY A 419 -38.83 -10.66 -16.66
C GLY A 419 -38.79 -10.12 -15.22
N THR A 420 -39.49 -10.79 -14.30
CA THR A 420 -39.53 -10.42 -12.87
C THR A 420 -38.14 -10.55 -12.23
N LEU A 421 -37.37 -11.58 -12.59
CA LEU A 421 -36.03 -11.80 -12.06
C LEU A 421 -35.01 -10.76 -12.54
N TYR A 422 -35.14 -10.21 -13.75
CA TYR A 422 -34.33 -9.06 -14.17
C TYR A 422 -34.61 -7.82 -13.32
N LEU A 423 -35.89 -7.53 -13.08
CA LEU A 423 -36.28 -6.37 -12.27
C LEU A 423 -35.89 -6.57 -10.80
N SER A 424 -36.02 -7.78 -10.27
CA SER A 424 -35.60 -8.09 -8.90
C SER A 424 -34.10 -7.94 -8.71
N ALA A 425 -33.27 -8.20 -9.73
CA ALA A 425 -31.83 -7.93 -9.67
C ALA A 425 -31.54 -6.43 -9.53
N ILE A 426 -32.28 -5.56 -10.24
CA ILE A 426 -32.15 -4.10 -10.10
C ILE A 426 -32.55 -3.65 -8.69
N VAL A 427 -33.68 -4.15 -8.18
CA VAL A 427 -34.16 -3.87 -6.82
C VAL A 427 -33.14 -4.37 -5.77
N THR A 428 -32.64 -5.59 -5.93
CA THR A 428 -31.60 -6.18 -5.06
C THR A 428 -30.34 -5.34 -5.07
N CYS A 429 -29.95 -4.75 -6.20
CA CYS A 429 -28.78 -3.86 -6.26
C CYS A 429 -28.98 -2.57 -5.46
N ARG A 430 -30.22 -2.08 -5.32
CA ARG A 430 -30.54 -0.89 -4.52
C ARG A 430 -30.47 -1.18 -3.02
N PHE A 431 -31.01 -2.31 -2.60
CA PHE A 431 -31.12 -2.68 -1.17
C PHE A 431 -29.98 -3.57 -0.66
N SER A 432 -29.11 -4.08 -1.53
CA SER A 432 -28.02 -4.99 -1.18
C SER A 432 -26.73 -4.64 -1.95
N THR A 433 -25.83 -5.63 -2.08
CA THR A 433 -24.57 -5.47 -2.80
C THR A 433 -24.73 -5.79 -4.30
N PRO A 434 -23.95 -5.14 -5.19
CA PRO A 434 -23.94 -5.48 -6.62
C PRO A 434 -23.59 -6.94 -6.88
N LEU A 435 -22.79 -7.55 -6.00
CA LEU A 435 -22.43 -8.96 -6.06
C LEU A 435 -23.64 -9.87 -5.83
N ASN A 436 -24.50 -9.54 -4.84
CA ASN A 436 -25.72 -10.29 -4.60
C ASN A 436 -26.70 -10.14 -5.76
N ALA A 437 -26.86 -8.92 -6.28
CA ALA A 437 -27.70 -8.68 -7.45
C ALA A 437 -27.23 -9.46 -8.69
N LYS A 438 -25.91 -9.56 -8.91
CA LYS A 438 -25.34 -10.45 -9.93
C LYS A 438 -25.61 -11.92 -9.66
N ARG A 439 -25.53 -12.39 -8.40
CA ARG A 439 -25.86 -13.77 -8.06
C ARG A 439 -27.32 -14.09 -8.35
N VAL A 440 -28.23 -13.17 -8.02
CA VAL A 440 -29.65 -13.27 -8.39
C VAL A 440 -29.75 -13.41 -9.91
N LEU A 441 -29.21 -12.45 -10.68
CA LEU A 441 -29.25 -12.46 -12.13
C LEU A 441 -28.72 -13.75 -12.77
N VAL A 442 -27.54 -14.23 -12.34
CA VAL A 442 -26.92 -15.46 -12.86
C VAL A 442 -27.68 -16.71 -12.40
N GLY A 443 -28.13 -16.73 -11.14
CA GLY A 443 -28.93 -17.81 -10.57
C GLY A 443 -30.27 -17.96 -11.30
N SER A 444 -30.93 -16.84 -11.60
CA SER A 444 -32.13 -16.76 -12.44
C SER A 444 -31.89 -17.33 -13.83
N GLY A 445 -30.76 -16.96 -14.44
CA GLY A 445 -30.28 -17.53 -15.70
C GLY A 445 -30.26 -19.06 -15.69
N HIS A 446 -29.58 -19.64 -14.70
CA HIS A 446 -29.48 -21.10 -14.53
C HIS A 446 -30.82 -21.76 -14.21
N LEU A 447 -31.61 -21.16 -13.30
CA LEU A 447 -32.92 -21.69 -12.92
C LEU A 447 -33.83 -21.86 -14.13
N ILE A 448 -33.82 -20.91 -15.06
CA ILE A 448 -34.70 -20.97 -16.22
C ILE A 448 -34.19 -21.94 -17.28
N VAL A 449 -32.87 -22.13 -17.41
CA VAL A 449 -32.35 -23.25 -18.21
C VAL A 449 -32.87 -24.57 -17.67
N TRP A 450 -32.80 -24.80 -16.36
CA TRP A 450 -33.33 -26.01 -15.73
C TRP A 450 -34.83 -26.18 -15.95
N LEU A 451 -35.61 -25.12 -15.74
CA LEU A 451 -37.06 -25.17 -15.95
C LEU A 451 -37.43 -25.37 -17.43
N LYS A 452 -36.63 -24.86 -18.37
CA LYS A 452 -36.79 -25.11 -19.81
C LYS A 452 -36.44 -26.54 -20.19
N ILE A 453 -35.41 -27.14 -19.57
CA ILE A 453 -35.10 -28.57 -19.75
C ILE A 453 -36.28 -29.42 -19.26
N ILE A 454 -36.86 -29.09 -18.10
CA ILE A 454 -38.05 -29.78 -17.57
C ILE A 454 -39.26 -29.59 -18.50
N SER A 455 -39.51 -28.36 -18.98
CA SER A 455 -40.57 -28.05 -19.96
C SER A 455 -40.40 -28.89 -21.24
N SER A 456 -39.17 -28.97 -21.76
CA SER A 456 -38.85 -29.77 -22.94
C SER A 456 -39.03 -31.26 -22.71
N ALA A 457 -38.58 -31.79 -21.57
CA ALA A 457 -38.75 -33.20 -21.22
C ALA A 457 -40.23 -33.56 -21.08
N SER A 458 -41.03 -32.67 -20.47
CA SER A 458 -42.48 -32.84 -20.41
C SER A 458 -43.11 -32.88 -21.79
N ASP A 459 -42.67 -32.04 -22.73
CA ASP A 459 -43.17 -32.05 -24.12
C ASP A 459 -42.81 -33.37 -24.82
N PHE A 460 -41.59 -33.87 -24.64
CA PHE A 460 -41.16 -35.15 -25.20
C PHE A 460 -41.99 -36.31 -24.65
N ILE A 461 -42.22 -36.37 -23.34
CA ILE A 461 -43.04 -37.42 -22.72
C ILE A 461 -44.49 -37.36 -23.22
N GLN A 462 -45.06 -36.15 -23.36
CA GLN A 462 -46.42 -35.98 -23.89
C GLN A 462 -46.54 -36.38 -25.37
N CYS A 463 -45.47 -36.20 -26.15
CA CYS A 463 -45.41 -36.62 -27.55
C CYS A 463 -45.18 -38.13 -27.73
N ASP A 464 -44.38 -38.77 -26.87
CA ASP A 464 -43.98 -40.18 -26.98
C ASP A 464 -45.11 -41.16 -26.63
N VAL A 465 -45.90 -40.86 -25.59
CA VAL A 465 -46.97 -41.72 -25.07
C VAL A 465 -48.10 -42.00 -26.08
N LYS A 466 -48.12 -41.34 -27.25
CA LYS A 466 -49.27 -41.37 -28.16
C LYS A 466 -49.04 -41.99 -29.53
N ASP A 467 -47.87 -42.58 -29.83
CA ASP A 467 -47.55 -43.36 -31.06
C ASP A 467 -47.91 -42.73 -32.44
N ALA A 468 -48.51 -41.54 -32.48
CA ALA A 468 -49.34 -41.12 -33.61
C ALA A 468 -48.82 -39.89 -34.37
N VAL A 469 -47.62 -39.39 -34.10
CA VAL A 469 -47.21 -38.09 -34.63
C VAL A 469 -45.74 -38.03 -35.00
N SER A 470 -45.49 -37.73 -36.27
CA SER A 470 -44.18 -37.32 -36.74
C SER A 470 -43.66 -36.12 -35.92
N TRP A 471 -42.37 -36.15 -35.59
CA TRP A 471 -41.65 -35.15 -34.80
C TRP A 471 -41.83 -33.64 -35.15
N PRO A 472 -42.20 -33.21 -36.38
CA PRO A 472 -42.27 -31.78 -36.71
C PRO A 472 -43.26 -30.94 -35.89
N GLY A 473 -44.23 -31.57 -35.21
CA GLY A 473 -45.25 -30.86 -34.41
C GLY A 473 -44.88 -30.60 -32.95
N CYS A 474 -43.85 -31.28 -32.40
CA CYS A 474 -43.46 -31.12 -31.00
C CYS A 474 -42.64 -29.83 -30.82
N SER A 475 -42.95 -29.07 -29.78
CA SER A 475 -42.25 -27.82 -29.46
C SER A 475 -40.81 -28.04 -28.98
N GLY A 476 -40.44 -29.30 -28.70
CA GLY A 476 -39.12 -29.74 -28.24
C GLY A 476 -37.94 -29.15 -29.02
N LEU A 477 -38.01 -29.03 -30.35
CA LEU A 477 -36.93 -28.41 -31.13
C LEU A 477 -36.76 -26.91 -30.82
N SER A 478 -37.87 -26.18 -30.71
CA SER A 478 -37.85 -24.75 -30.33
C SER A 478 -37.32 -24.56 -28.90
N SER A 479 -37.74 -25.43 -27.98
CA SER A 479 -37.24 -25.45 -26.60
C SER A 479 -35.75 -25.77 -26.54
N PHE A 480 -35.26 -26.71 -27.35
CA PHE A 480 -33.84 -27.04 -27.45
C PHE A 480 -33.01 -25.85 -27.98
N ILE A 481 -33.48 -25.19 -29.05
CA ILE A 481 -32.83 -23.98 -29.58
C ILE A 481 -32.77 -22.89 -28.49
N LEU A 482 -33.86 -22.68 -27.75
CA LEU A 482 -33.90 -21.70 -26.68
C LEU A 482 -32.94 -22.06 -25.53
N ILE A 483 -32.89 -23.33 -25.11
CA ILE A 483 -31.94 -23.83 -24.11
C ILE A 483 -30.51 -23.54 -24.59
N ALA A 484 -30.17 -23.90 -25.83
CA ALA A 484 -28.86 -23.63 -26.41
C ALA A 484 -28.52 -22.13 -26.40
N CYS A 485 -29.45 -21.27 -26.82
CA CYS A 485 -29.28 -19.81 -26.79
C CYS A 485 -29.04 -19.28 -25.36
N VAL A 486 -29.82 -19.72 -24.37
CA VAL A 486 -29.63 -19.29 -22.97
C VAL A 486 -28.32 -19.84 -22.40
N SER A 487 -27.94 -21.08 -22.73
CA SER A 487 -26.64 -21.66 -22.37
C SER A 487 -25.47 -20.88 -22.97
N ILE A 488 -25.59 -20.41 -24.22
CA ILE A 488 -24.61 -19.52 -24.84
C ILE A 488 -24.53 -18.20 -24.07
N VAL A 489 -25.66 -17.56 -23.75
CA VAL A 489 -25.67 -16.35 -22.91
C VAL A 489 -24.98 -16.58 -21.57
N LEU A 490 -25.28 -17.70 -20.90
CA LEU A 490 -24.66 -18.08 -19.63
C LEU A 490 -23.16 -18.30 -19.78
N TYR A 491 -22.71 -18.90 -20.88
CA TYR A 491 -21.29 -19.03 -21.19
C TYR A 491 -20.62 -17.65 -21.26
N PHE A 492 -21.21 -16.69 -21.98
CA PHE A 492 -20.69 -15.32 -22.02
C PHE A 492 -20.71 -14.65 -20.63
N VAL A 493 -21.76 -14.85 -19.84
CA VAL A 493 -21.89 -14.36 -18.47
C VAL A 493 -20.80 -14.91 -17.54
N HIS A 494 -20.36 -16.15 -17.71
CA HIS A 494 -19.33 -16.76 -16.85
C HIS A 494 -17.91 -16.47 -17.33
N PHE A 495 -17.68 -16.52 -18.64
CA PHE A 495 -16.33 -16.52 -19.23
C PHE A 495 -15.98 -15.24 -20.01
N MET A 496 -16.96 -14.56 -20.61
CA MET A 496 -16.75 -13.43 -21.53
C MET A 496 -17.69 -12.25 -21.20
N GLN A 497 -17.69 -11.81 -19.93
CA GLN A 497 -18.69 -10.88 -19.38
C GLN A 497 -18.88 -9.58 -20.18
N HIS A 498 -17.81 -9.09 -20.80
CA HIS A 498 -17.81 -7.89 -21.64
C HIS A 498 -18.72 -7.98 -22.88
N TYR A 499 -19.07 -9.18 -23.33
CA TYR A 499 -20.03 -9.38 -24.45
C TYR A 499 -21.41 -9.84 -23.99
N ALA A 500 -21.62 -10.09 -22.69
CA ALA A 500 -22.84 -10.70 -22.18
C ALA A 500 -24.10 -9.92 -22.61
N TRP A 501 -24.11 -8.60 -22.41
CA TRP A 501 -25.27 -7.77 -22.76
C TRP A 501 -25.49 -7.63 -24.26
N ILE A 502 -24.42 -7.58 -25.07
CA ILE A 502 -24.53 -7.56 -26.53
C ILE A 502 -25.24 -8.83 -27.00
N VAL A 503 -24.79 -10.00 -26.52
CA VAL A 503 -25.40 -11.29 -26.88
C VAL A 503 -26.85 -11.36 -26.41
N VAL A 504 -27.15 -10.89 -25.18
CA VAL A 504 -28.53 -10.81 -24.66
C VAL A 504 -29.42 -9.98 -25.59
N PHE A 505 -29.04 -8.76 -25.96
CA PHE A 505 -29.86 -7.89 -26.80
C PHE A 505 -29.95 -8.36 -28.27
N VAL A 506 -28.89 -8.96 -28.82
CA VAL A 506 -28.93 -9.55 -30.17
C VAL A 506 -29.92 -10.70 -30.20
N LEU A 507 -29.82 -11.65 -29.27
CA LEU A 507 -30.70 -12.82 -29.19
C LEU A 507 -32.13 -12.40 -28.84
N GLN A 508 -32.32 -11.47 -27.90
CA GLN A 508 -33.63 -10.91 -27.57
C GLN A 508 -34.27 -10.25 -28.79
N GLY A 509 -33.51 -9.43 -29.52
CA GLY A 509 -34.00 -8.75 -30.71
C GLY A 509 -34.40 -9.72 -31.82
N ALA A 510 -33.56 -10.72 -32.08
CA ALA A 510 -33.85 -11.78 -33.04
C ALA A 510 -35.09 -12.59 -32.65
N TYR A 511 -35.23 -12.92 -31.36
CA TYR A 511 -36.38 -13.62 -30.82
C TYR A 511 -37.67 -12.81 -30.97
N CYS A 512 -37.65 -11.51 -30.59
CA CYS A 512 -38.79 -10.62 -30.74
C CYS A 512 -39.21 -10.43 -32.21
N ILE A 513 -38.25 -10.29 -33.13
CA ILE A 513 -38.56 -10.17 -34.57
C ILE A 513 -39.15 -11.47 -35.10
N ARG A 514 -38.52 -12.62 -34.81
CA ARG A 514 -39.01 -13.93 -35.25
C ARG A 514 -40.45 -14.14 -34.79
N ASP A 515 -40.72 -13.91 -33.51
CA ASP A 515 -42.06 -14.12 -32.96
C ASP A 515 -43.04 -13.06 -33.48
N GLY A 516 -42.63 -11.80 -33.61
CA GLY A 516 -43.46 -10.76 -34.25
C GLY A 516 -43.86 -11.11 -35.68
N LEU A 517 -42.99 -11.79 -36.44
CA LEU A 517 -43.28 -12.23 -37.81
C LEU A 517 -44.20 -13.45 -37.88
N THR A 518 -44.17 -14.35 -36.89
CA THR A 518 -45.03 -15.54 -36.84
C THR A 518 -46.42 -15.24 -36.29
N ILE A 519 -46.55 -14.18 -35.50
CA ILE A 519 -47.79 -13.72 -34.90
C ILE A 519 -48.69 -13.04 -35.95
N ARG A 520 -49.94 -13.50 -36.06
CA ARG A 520 -50.95 -12.94 -37.00
C ARG A 520 -51.76 -11.76 -36.44
N GLU A 521 -51.59 -11.42 -35.17
CA GLU A 521 -52.41 -10.45 -34.44
C GLU A 521 -51.89 -9.00 -34.51
N ASN A 522 -52.70 -8.06 -33.99
CA ASN A 522 -52.37 -6.64 -33.77
C ASN A 522 -51.10 -6.40 -32.92
N THR A 523 -50.57 -7.43 -32.26
CA THR A 523 -49.33 -7.37 -31.46
C THR A 523 -48.04 -7.51 -32.29
N LYS A 524 -48.14 -7.92 -33.56
CA LYS A 524 -47.01 -8.01 -34.50
C LYS A 524 -46.13 -6.76 -34.56
N PRO A 525 -46.66 -5.54 -34.84
CA PRO A 525 -45.83 -4.35 -34.94
C PRO A 525 -45.09 -4.05 -33.63
N MET A 526 -45.71 -4.32 -32.48
CA MET A 526 -45.09 -4.12 -31.17
C MET A 526 -43.82 -4.97 -31.01
N PHE A 527 -43.88 -6.27 -31.30
CA PHE A 527 -42.72 -7.15 -31.15
C PHE A 527 -41.61 -6.85 -32.14
N VAL A 528 -41.95 -6.50 -33.38
CA VAL A 528 -40.95 -6.05 -34.37
C VAL A 528 -40.26 -4.78 -33.88
N VAL A 529 -41.01 -3.80 -33.37
CA VAL A 529 -40.45 -2.55 -32.81
C VAL A 529 -39.54 -2.84 -31.60
N LEU A 530 -39.97 -3.68 -30.66
CA LEU A 530 -39.15 -4.07 -29.50
C LEU A 530 -37.86 -4.77 -29.92
N GLY A 531 -37.93 -5.62 -30.95
CA GLY A 531 -36.76 -6.29 -31.49
C GLY A 531 -35.78 -5.34 -32.17
N VAL A 532 -36.29 -4.38 -32.95
CA VAL A 532 -35.48 -3.32 -33.57
C VAL A 532 -34.84 -2.43 -32.50
N ILE A 533 -35.56 -2.04 -31.45
CA ILE A 533 -35.01 -1.28 -30.32
C ILE A 533 -33.85 -2.04 -29.66
N SER A 534 -34.00 -3.35 -29.44
CA SER A 534 -32.94 -4.20 -28.89
C SER A 534 -31.66 -4.16 -29.74
N TRP A 535 -31.79 -4.22 -31.07
CA TRP A 535 -30.64 -4.11 -31.97
C TRP A 535 -30.06 -2.68 -32.03
N ILE A 536 -30.90 -1.64 -31.95
CA ILE A 536 -30.42 -0.25 -31.82
C ILE A 536 -29.59 -0.09 -30.54
N ILE A 537 -30.01 -0.66 -29.41
CA ILE A 537 -29.22 -0.66 -28.16
C ILE A 537 -27.84 -1.28 -28.40
N VAL A 538 -27.75 -2.41 -29.11
CA VAL A 538 -26.47 -3.05 -29.47
C VAL A 538 -25.60 -2.10 -30.30
N ILE A 539 -26.17 -1.49 -31.34
CA ILE A 539 -25.45 -0.53 -32.19
C ILE A 539 -24.94 0.65 -31.35
N VAL A 540 -25.76 1.21 -30.46
CA VAL A 540 -25.37 2.31 -29.57
C VAL A 540 -24.23 1.89 -28.64
N ILE A 541 -24.28 0.70 -28.03
CA ILE A 541 -23.20 0.17 -27.19
C ILE A 541 -21.91 0.08 -28.00
N VAL A 542 -21.95 -0.51 -29.20
CA VAL A 542 -20.77 -0.71 -30.06
C VAL A 542 -20.20 0.63 -30.55
N VAL A 543 -21.05 1.54 -31.02
CA VAL A 543 -20.64 2.85 -31.54
C VAL A 543 -20.09 3.75 -30.43
N LYS A 544 -20.80 3.91 -29.31
CA LYS A 544 -20.33 4.74 -28.18
C LYS A 544 -19.00 4.23 -27.65
N TYR A 545 -18.85 2.92 -27.52
CA TYR A 545 -17.58 2.31 -27.16
C TYR A 545 -16.50 2.60 -28.20
N SER A 546 -16.78 2.42 -29.50
CA SER A 546 -15.78 2.64 -30.54
C SER A 546 -15.32 4.11 -30.58
N LEU A 547 -16.23 5.05 -30.33
CA LEU A 547 -15.91 6.48 -30.27
C LEU A 547 -15.07 6.81 -29.03
N SER A 548 -15.47 6.33 -27.84
CA SER A 548 -14.70 6.54 -26.60
C SER A 548 -13.31 5.92 -26.66
N TYR A 549 -13.20 4.70 -27.21
CA TYR A 549 -11.92 4.04 -27.45
C TYR A 549 -11.05 4.82 -28.43
N ARG A 550 -11.61 5.25 -29.58
CA ARG A 550 -10.86 6.05 -30.56
C ARG A 550 -10.38 7.38 -29.97
N GLN A 551 -11.22 8.05 -29.18
CA GLN A 551 -10.87 9.32 -28.56
C GLN A 551 -9.73 9.14 -27.55
N THR A 552 -9.89 8.23 -26.58
CA THR A 552 -8.85 7.97 -25.58
C THR A 552 -7.57 7.42 -26.17
N TYR A 553 -7.65 6.62 -27.24
CA TYR A 553 -6.48 6.17 -27.97
C TYR A 553 -5.77 7.32 -28.71
N LYS A 554 -6.52 8.26 -29.32
CA LYS A 554 -5.93 9.45 -29.95
C LYS A 554 -5.22 10.31 -28.92
N ASP A 555 -5.86 10.59 -27.79
CA ASP A 555 -5.30 11.42 -26.71
C ASP A 555 -4.03 10.77 -26.14
N LEU A 556 -4.08 9.45 -25.89
CA LEU A 556 -2.91 8.70 -25.46
C LEU A 556 -1.82 8.67 -26.52
N SER A 557 -2.17 8.41 -27.79
CA SER A 557 -1.19 8.34 -28.88
C SER A 557 -0.47 9.68 -29.07
N ALA A 558 -1.17 10.80 -28.90
CA ALA A 558 -0.58 12.13 -28.90
C ALA A 558 0.37 12.33 -27.72
N ALA A 559 -0.07 11.96 -26.50
CA ALA A 559 0.78 12.03 -25.31
C ALA A 559 2.01 11.09 -25.39
N MET A 560 1.90 9.98 -26.14
CA MET A 560 2.94 8.96 -26.30
C MET A 560 3.86 9.21 -27.49
N GLU A 561 3.63 10.22 -28.33
CA GLU A 561 4.51 10.51 -29.47
C GLU A 561 5.94 10.79 -29.01
N GLY A 562 6.12 11.57 -27.94
CA GLY A 562 7.43 11.81 -27.34
C GLY A 562 8.07 10.53 -26.83
N PHE A 563 7.28 9.65 -26.22
CA PHE A 563 7.75 8.35 -25.72
C PHE A 563 8.23 7.45 -26.86
N GLU A 564 7.50 7.35 -27.97
CA GLU A 564 7.88 6.52 -29.12
C GLU A 564 9.11 7.08 -29.86
N LYS A 565 9.29 8.41 -29.91
CA LYS A 565 10.53 9.03 -30.42
C LYS A 565 11.74 8.64 -29.57
N THR A 566 11.63 8.79 -28.25
CA THR A 566 12.68 8.37 -27.30
C THR A 566 12.96 6.88 -27.42
N TRP A 567 11.92 6.04 -27.47
CA TRP A 567 12.07 4.60 -27.60
C TRP A 567 12.73 4.19 -28.91
N SER A 568 12.37 4.82 -30.04
CA SER A 568 12.97 4.54 -31.35
C SER A 568 14.48 4.81 -31.35
N LYS A 569 14.93 5.84 -30.61
CA LYS A 569 16.35 6.14 -30.41
C LYS A 569 17.06 5.07 -29.57
N VAL A 570 16.44 4.61 -28.49
CA VAL A 570 16.98 3.51 -27.65
C VAL A 570 17.07 2.20 -28.44
N VAL A 571 16.03 1.93 -29.23
CA VAL A 571 15.92 0.75 -30.09
C VAL A 571 17.01 0.74 -31.15
N SER A 572 17.31 1.88 -31.78
CA SER A 572 18.37 1.96 -32.80
C SER A 572 19.77 1.87 -32.19
N SER A 573 19.99 2.34 -30.95
CA SER A 573 21.29 2.28 -30.29
C SER A 573 21.60 0.93 -29.63
N SER A 574 20.59 0.19 -29.16
CA SER A 574 20.78 -0.95 -28.24
C SER A 574 19.99 -2.20 -28.66
N THR A 575 19.84 -2.46 -29.97
CA THR A 575 19.07 -3.61 -30.49
C THR A 575 19.54 -4.94 -29.91
N ASP A 576 20.85 -5.22 -29.96
CA ASP A 576 21.41 -6.51 -29.54
C ASP A 576 21.16 -6.78 -28.05
N LYS A 577 21.26 -5.72 -27.22
CA LYS A 577 21.01 -5.79 -25.77
C LYS A 577 19.54 -6.01 -25.45
N LEU A 578 18.63 -5.41 -26.20
CA LEU A 578 17.19 -5.68 -26.06
C LEU A 578 16.85 -7.13 -26.41
N GLU A 579 17.46 -7.70 -27.45
CA GLU A 579 17.27 -9.10 -27.80
C GLU A 579 17.83 -10.05 -26.73
N GLU A 580 18.95 -9.69 -26.12
CA GLU A 580 19.53 -10.42 -25.00
C GLU A 580 18.63 -10.40 -23.76
N ILE A 581 18.10 -9.22 -23.38
CA ILE A 581 17.09 -9.11 -22.30
C ILE A 581 15.86 -9.97 -22.63
N SER A 582 15.38 -9.92 -23.88
CA SER A 582 14.25 -10.75 -24.32
C SER A 582 14.53 -12.24 -24.18
N ARG A 583 15.75 -12.70 -24.46
CA ARG A 583 16.16 -14.10 -24.31
C ARG A 583 16.14 -14.54 -22.85
N GLU A 584 16.77 -13.76 -21.97
CA GLU A 584 16.78 -14.00 -20.52
C GLU A 584 15.37 -14.07 -19.94
N VAL A 585 14.52 -13.09 -20.27
CA VAL A 585 13.14 -13.04 -19.79
C VAL A 585 12.28 -14.16 -20.38
N LEU A 586 12.53 -14.56 -21.63
CA LEU A 586 11.81 -15.67 -22.27
C LEU A 586 12.10 -16.99 -21.55
N GLU A 587 13.34 -17.25 -21.14
CA GLU A 587 13.69 -18.45 -20.38
C GLU A 587 12.92 -18.51 -19.05
N ILE A 588 12.91 -17.41 -18.29
CA ILE A 588 12.14 -17.30 -17.04
C ILE A 588 10.64 -17.51 -17.32
N SER A 589 10.12 -16.90 -18.38
CA SER A 589 8.71 -17.02 -18.77
C SER A 589 8.33 -18.44 -19.20
N GLN A 590 9.23 -19.16 -19.86
CA GLN A 590 9.04 -20.56 -20.23
C GLN A 590 8.99 -21.47 -19.00
N LYS A 591 9.88 -21.28 -18.02
CA LYS A 591 9.85 -21.98 -16.73
C LYS A 591 8.55 -21.72 -15.98
N LEU A 592 8.12 -20.46 -15.86
CA LEU A 592 6.83 -20.08 -15.29
C LEU A 592 5.64 -20.70 -16.03
N GLY A 593 5.69 -20.71 -17.37
CA GLY A 593 4.64 -21.29 -18.21
C GLY A 593 4.55 -22.81 -18.10
N ALA A 594 5.69 -23.50 -18.01
CA ALA A 594 5.74 -24.94 -17.77
C ALA A 594 5.11 -25.29 -16.43
N TRP A 595 5.48 -24.56 -15.37
CA TRP A 595 4.88 -24.71 -14.05
C TRP A 595 3.37 -24.45 -14.06
N SER A 596 2.92 -23.35 -14.66
CA SER A 596 1.49 -22.99 -14.74
C SER A 596 0.66 -24.04 -15.48
N ARG A 597 1.23 -24.69 -16.52
CA ARG A 597 0.58 -25.79 -17.23
C ARG A 597 0.46 -27.06 -16.38
N ARG A 598 1.49 -27.38 -15.57
CA ARG A 598 1.45 -28.52 -14.62
C ARG A 598 0.32 -28.31 -13.60
N GLU A 599 0.30 -27.18 -12.89
CA GLU A 599 -0.76 -26.87 -11.91
C GLU A 599 -2.17 -26.74 -12.53
N GLY A 600 -2.27 -26.32 -13.79
CA GLY A 600 -3.53 -26.10 -14.49
C GLY A 600 -4.31 -27.39 -14.82
N GLY A 601 -3.67 -28.56 -14.73
CA GLY A 601 -4.27 -29.85 -15.03
C GLY A 601 -5.59 -30.07 -14.29
N LEU A 602 -6.67 -30.37 -15.02
CA LEU A 602 -7.98 -30.62 -14.41
C LEU A 602 -7.91 -31.78 -13.41
N TRP A 603 -7.21 -32.85 -13.78
CA TRP A 603 -6.99 -34.04 -12.96
C TRP A 603 -6.25 -33.75 -11.66
N GLU A 604 -5.21 -32.93 -11.70
CA GLU A 604 -4.42 -32.58 -10.52
C GLU A 604 -5.22 -31.69 -9.55
N ARG A 605 -6.11 -30.85 -10.08
CA ARG A 605 -7.07 -30.06 -9.28
C ARG A 605 -8.12 -30.93 -8.59
N VAL A 606 -8.66 -31.92 -9.30
CA VAL A 606 -9.61 -32.87 -8.72
C VAL A 606 -8.92 -33.71 -7.64
N ARG A 607 -7.72 -34.23 -7.95
CA ARG A 607 -6.92 -35.04 -7.03
C ARG A 607 -6.49 -34.26 -5.78
N SER A 608 -6.03 -33.02 -5.93
CA SER A 608 -5.65 -32.16 -4.80
C SER A 608 -6.83 -31.84 -3.89
N ARG A 609 -8.01 -31.53 -4.46
CA ARG A 609 -9.24 -31.35 -3.67
C ARG A 609 -9.66 -32.62 -2.95
N ALA A 610 -9.62 -33.77 -3.63
CA ALA A 610 -9.98 -35.06 -3.04
C ALA A 610 -9.05 -35.44 -1.87
N MET A 611 -7.76 -35.10 -1.97
CA MET A 611 -6.78 -35.35 -0.91
C MET A 611 -6.70 -34.25 0.16
N GLY A 612 -7.61 -33.26 0.16
CA GLY A 612 -7.56 -32.15 1.12
C GLY A 612 -6.29 -31.27 1.01
N LYS A 613 -5.54 -31.37 -0.10
CA LYS A 613 -4.33 -30.57 -0.31
C LYS A 613 -4.71 -29.09 -0.47
N ARG A 614 -3.81 -28.22 -0.01
CA ARG A 614 -3.95 -26.75 -0.12
C ARG A 614 -4.37 -26.38 -1.55
N ALA A 615 -5.37 -25.51 -1.66
CA ALA A 615 -5.83 -25.02 -2.96
C ALA A 615 -4.66 -24.41 -3.74
N SER A 616 -4.57 -24.71 -5.05
CA SER A 616 -3.55 -24.14 -5.94
C SER A 616 -3.43 -22.63 -5.75
N ARG A 617 -2.18 -22.19 -5.61
CA ARG A 617 -1.84 -20.76 -5.51
C ARG A 617 -1.98 -20.08 -6.87
N TYR A 618 -2.03 -20.80 -7.98
CA TYR A 618 -2.33 -20.21 -9.27
C TYR A 618 -3.83 -20.05 -9.51
N SER A 619 -4.28 -18.80 -9.67
CA SER A 619 -5.65 -18.52 -10.10
C SER A 619 -5.77 -18.74 -11.61
N VAL A 620 -6.45 -19.81 -12.00
CA VAL A 620 -6.79 -20.10 -13.42
C VAL A 620 -7.58 -18.96 -14.05
N ARG A 621 -8.47 -18.34 -13.27
CA ARG A 621 -9.38 -17.30 -13.75
C ARG A 621 -8.66 -16.00 -14.06
N SER A 622 -7.75 -15.56 -13.18
CA SER A 622 -6.99 -14.31 -13.37
C SER A 622 -5.62 -14.53 -14.01
N LYS A 623 -5.19 -15.78 -14.21
CA LYS A 623 -3.84 -16.17 -14.67
C LYS A 623 -2.75 -15.51 -13.81
N LYS A 624 -2.96 -15.52 -12.50
CA LYS A 624 -2.13 -14.84 -11.52
C LYS A 624 -1.88 -15.76 -10.33
N ILE A 625 -0.65 -15.70 -9.83
CA ILE A 625 -0.34 -16.28 -8.53
C ILE A 625 -1.09 -15.54 -7.42
N ARG A 626 -1.45 -16.28 -6.38
CA ARG A 626 -2.11 -15.81 -5.17
C ARG A 626 -1.10 -15.65 -4.05
N GLN A 627 -1.18 -14.53 -3.36
CA GLN A 627 -0.66 -14.33 -2.02
C GLN A 627 -1.17 -15.45 -1.09
N GLU A 628 -0.43 -15.71 -0.01
CA GLU A 628 -0.82 -16.72 0.96
C GLU A 628 -2.13 -16.37 1.69
N SER A 629 -2.31 -15.09 2.04
CA SER A 629 -3.54 -14.59 2.64
C SER A 629 -4.61 -14.27 1.58
N LYS A 630 -5.87 -14.59 1.91
CA LYS A 630 -7.08 -14.16 1.18
C LYS A 630 -7.78 -12.97 1.83
N SER A 631 -7.33 -12.53 3.01
CA SER A 631 -7.89 -11.38 3.71
C SER A 631 -7.18 -10.12 3.23
N LEU A 632 -7.93 -9.17 2.68
CA LEU A 632 -7.36 -7.92 2.17
C LEU A 632 -6.67 -7.13 3.30
N GLU A 633 -7.24 -7.11 4.50
CA GLU A 633 -6.70 -6.49 5.71
C GLU A 633 -5.33 -7.06 6.05
N LYS A 634 -5.24 -8.39 6.15
CA LYS A 634 -3.97 -9.06 6.47
C LYS A 634 -2.91 -8.81 5.39
N LEU A 635 -3.31 -8.75 4.12
CA LEU A 635 -2.39 -8.40 3.04
C LEU A 635 -1.87 -6.97 3.16
N PHE A 636 -2.69 -6.04 3.60
CA PHE A 636 -2.27 -4.66 3.88
C PHE A 636 -1.36 -4.58 5.09
N GLU A 637 -1.70 -5.24 6.20
CA GLU A 637 -0.86 -5.35 7.40
C GLU A 637 0.54 -5.85 7.03
N GLU A 638 0.62 -6.98 6.32
CA GLU A 638 1.89 -7.54 5.83
C GLU A 638 2.62 -6.59 4.89
N ALA A 639 1.90 -5.92 3.98
CA ALA A 639 2.50 -4.96 3.06
C ALA A 639 3.11 -3.76 3.80
N HIS A 640 2.47 -3.27 4.85
CA HIS A 640 2.98 -2.15 5.65
C HIS A 640 4.23 -2.51 6.44
N GLU A 641 4.26 -3.71 7.03
CA GLU A 641 5.43 -4.21 7.74
C GLU A 641 6.62 -4.42 6.79
N VAL A 642 6.42 -5.09 5.65
CA VAL A 642 7.53 -5.49 4.78
C VAL A 642 7.97 -4.40 3.79
N SER A 643 7.13 -3.41 3.48
CA SER A 643 7.38 -2.46 2.38
C SER A 643 8.69 -1.68 2.52
N ALA A 644 8.98 -1.11 3.69
CA ALA A 644 10.19 -0.32 3.89
C ALA A 644 11.45 -1.21 3.87
N ALA A 645 11.39 -2.36 4.56
CA ALA A 645 12.49 -3.31 4.61
C ALA A 645 12.81 -3.90 3.23
N PHE A 646 11.79 -4.27 2.46
CA PHE A 646 11.95 -4.78 1.09
C PHE A 646 12.62 -3.76 0.21
N GLN A 647 12.22 -2.49 0.32
CA GLN A 647 12.77 -1.42 -0.49
C GLN A 647 14.23 -1.12 -0.15
N LEU A 648 14.57 -1.04 1.14
CA LEU A 648 15.96 -0.89 1.57
C LEU A 648 16.83 -2.10 1.16
N TRP A 649 16.26 -3.31 1.25
CA TRP A 649 16.96 -4.53 0.85
C TRP A 649 17.23 -4.55 -0.65
N VAL A 650 16.24 -4.25 -1.49
CA VAL A 650 16.45 -4.08 -2.94
C VAL A 650 17.51 -3.02 -3.23
N SER A 651 17.50 -1.89 -2.52
CA SER A 651 18.51 -0.84 -2.69
C SER A 651 19.92 -1.31 -2.32
N GLY A 652 20.05 -2.26 -1.39
CA GLY A 652 21.34 -2.75 -0.91
C GLY A 652 22.06 -3.67 -1.90
N TRP A 653 21.30 -4.47 -2.68
CA TRP A 653 21.89 -5.37 -3.68
C TRP A 653 21.75 -4.88 -5.13
N ASN A 654 20.97 -3.82 -5.37
CA ASN A 654 20.75 -3.27 -6.70
C ASN A 654 22.08 -2.75 -7.31
N PRO A 655 22.58 -3.34 -8.40
CA PRO A 655 23.92 -3.02 -8.91
C PRO A 655 23.96 -1.75 -9.77
N VAL A 656 22.80 -1.28 -10.24
CA VAL A 656 22.68 -0.27 -11.30
C VAL A 656 21.50 0.66 -11.11
N GLY A 657 21.61 1.89 -11.62
CA GLY A 657 20.54 2.88 -11.53
C GLY A 657 20.26 3.34 -10.10
N ARG A 658 19.24 4.20 -9.97
CA ARG A 658 18.74 4.66 -8.67
C ARG A 658 17.45 3.93 -8.32
N MET A 659 17.23 3.71 -7.04
CA MET A 659 15.99 3.15 -6.55
C MET A 659 15.00 4.24 -6.13
N GLU A 660 13.81 4.22 -6.71
CA GLU A 660 12.69 5.08 -6.36
C GLU A 660 11.72 4.29 -5.46
N HIS A 661 11.56 4.80 -4.24
CA HIS A 661 10.71 4.16 -3.25
C HIS A 661 9.22 4.31 -3.61
N GLY A 662 8.51 3.18 -3.71
CA GLY A 662 7.08 3.15 -3.95
C GLY A 662 6.29 3.16 -2.64
N LYS A 663 5.24 3.98 -2.59
CA LYS A 663 4.24 3.88 -1.52
C LYS A 663 3.46 2.57 -1.65
N VAL A 664 3.06 2.00 -0.51
CA VAL A 664 2.05 0.93 -0.47
C VAL A 664 0.82 1.40 -1.24
N LYS A 665 0.27 0.54 -2.10
CA LYS A 665 -0.90 0.89 -2.90
C LYS A 665 -2.07 1.32 -1.99
N SER A 666 -2.80 2.38 -2.34
CA SER A 666 -3.98 2.79 -1.57
C SER A 666 -5.08 1.71 -1.54
N CYS A 667 -5.82 1.63 -0.44
CA CYS A 667 -6.93 0.69 -0.23
C CYS A 667 -7.96 0.77 -1.34
N GLU A 668 -8.44 1.97 -1.67
CA GLU A 668 -9.40 2.20 -2.74
C GLU A 668 -8.92 1.63 -4.08
N ARG A 669 -7.68 1.93 -4.47
CA ARG A 669 -7.11 1.45 -5.73
C ARG A 669 -6.90 -0.06 -5.72
N ALA A 670 -6.56 -0.65 -4.57
CA ALA A 670 -6.43 -2.10 -4.42
C ALA A 670 -7.78 -2.79 -4.56
N ILE A 671 -8.83 -2.27 -3.91
CA ILE A 671 -10.21 -2.76 -4.02
C ILE A 671 -10.69 -2.68 -5.47
N GLN A 672 -10.57 -1.50 -6.08
CA GLN A 672 -10.95 -1.27 -7.47
C GLN A 672 -10.25 -2.24 -8.43
N LYS A 673 -8.93 -2.43 -8.26
CA LYS A 673 -8.15 -3.40 -9.06
C LYS A 673 -8.66 -4.81 -8.83
N THR A 674 -8.94 -5.19 -7.59
CA THR A 674 -9.42 -6.54 -7.24
C THR A 674 -10.78 -6.84 -7.85
N VAL A 675 -11.72 -5.88 -7.82
CA VAL A 675 -13.05 -6.00 -8.41
C VAL A 675 -12.94 -6.13 -9.94
N ARG A 676 -12.22 -5.20 -10.59
CA ARG A 676 -12.13 -5.14 -12.07
C ARG A 676 -11.28 -6.25 -12.69
N SER A 677 -10.21 -6.65 -12.02
CA SER A 677 -9.16 -7.53 -12.59
C SER A 677 -9.13 -8.93 -12.02
N TYR A 678 -9.53 -9.09 -10.76
CA TYR A 678 -9.31 -10.32 -10.00
C TYR A 678 -10.59 -10.94 -9.47
N HIS A 679 -11.76 -10.49 -9.96
CA HIS A 679 -13.06 -11.04 -9.60
C HIS A 679 -13.29 -11.08 -8.08
N ARG A 680 -12.91 -10.01 -7.38
CA ARG A 680 -13.01 -9.87 -5.91
C ARG A 680 -12.14 -10.87 -5.13
N ASP A 681 -11.09 -11.42 -5.75
CA ASP A 681 -10.07 -12.23 -5.08
C ASP A 681 -8.82 -11.39 -4.74
N PRO A 682 -8.70 -10.85 -3.50
CA PRO A 682 -7.61 -9.96 -3.13
C PRO A 682 -6.26 -10.67 -3.08
N SER A 683 -6.24 -12.01 -2.97
CA SER A 683 -4.99 -12.76 -2.99
C SER A 683 -4.24 -12.60 -4.33
N CYS A 684 -4.89 -12.18 -5.41
CA CYS A 684 -4.21 -11.91 -6.69
C CYS A 684 -3.50 -10.53 -6.76
N LEU A 685 -3.51 -9.73 -5.69
CA LEU A 685 -2.80 -8.46 -5.60
C LEU A 685 -1.31 -8.69 -5.37
N THR A 686 -0.49 -8.48 -6.40
CA THR A 686 0.97 -8.69 -6.37
C THR A 686 1.76 -7.39 -6.31
N ASP A 687 1.08 -6.25 -6.23
CA ASP A 687 1.67 -4.91 -6.32
C ASP A 687 1.18 -3.98 -5.20
N LEU A 688 0.90 -4.56 -4.03
CA LEU A 688 0.68 -3.80 -2.79
C LEU A 688 1.99 -3.15 -2.35
N VAL A 689 3.03 -3.97 -2.22
CA VAL A 689 4.43 -3.54 -2.07
C VAL A 689 5.07 -3.45 -3.45
N ARG A 690 5.65 -2.30 -3.75
CA ARG A 690 6.28 -2.05 -5.04
C ARG A 690 7.40 -1.03 -4.95
N CYS A 691 8.38 -1.16 -5.83
CA CYS A 691 9.40 -0.13 -6.06
C CYS A 691 9.74 0.00 -7.54
N THR A 692 10.52 1.03 -7.87
CA THR A 692 10.98 1.26 -9.23
C THR A 692 12.50 1.45 -9.23
N VAL A 693 13.20 0.72 -10.09
CA VAL A 693 14.62 0.92 -10.37
C VAL A 693 14.69 1.75 -11.65
N VAL A 694 15.28 2.94 -11.56
CA VAL A 694 15.46 3.87 -12.68
C VAL A 694 16.88 3.77 -13.15
N VAL A 695 17.07 3.20 -14.33
CA VAL A 695 18.37 2.94 -14.96
C VAL A 695 18.62 3.90 -16.12
N LYS A 696 19.89 4.17 -16.41
CA LYS A 696 20.29 5.15 -17.44
C LYS A 696 20.33 4.55 -18.84
N SER A 697 20.57 3.24 -18.95
CA SER A 697 20.75 2.57 -20.23
C SER A 697 20.15 1.16 -20.27
N VAL A 698 20.06 0.59 -21.47
CA VAL A 698 19.56 -0.79 -21.68
C VAL A 698 20.55 -1.82 -21.14
N GLU A 699 21.85 -1.51 -21.16
CA GLU A 699 22.91 -2.34 -20.59
C GLU A 699 22.72 -2.49 -19.08
N GLU A 700 22.34 -1.42 -18.37
CA GLU A 700 21.96 -1.49 -16.96
C GLU A 700 20.70 -2.34 -16.76
N VAL A 701 19.68 -2.29 -17.64
CA VAL A 701 18.53 -3.20 -17.55
C VAL A 701 18.98 -4.66 -17.63
N LEU A 702 19.87 -4.99 -18.56
CA LEU A 702 20.40 -6.34 -18.74
C LEU A 702 21.19 -6.81 -17.52
N GLU A 703 22.06 -5.96 -16.99
CA GLU A 703 22.85 -6.26 -15.79
C GLU A 703 21.93 -6.52 -14.59
N TRP A 704 20.91 -5.68 -14.43
CA TRP A 704 19.89 -5.88 -13.41
C TRP A 704 19.15 -7.21 -13.55
N VAL A 705 18.77 -7.62 -14.77
CA VAL A 705 18.11 -8.91 -15.04
C VAL A 705 19.00 -10.07 -14.64
N ARG A 706 20.29 -10.03 -14.99
CA ARG A 706 21.26 -11.08 -14.64
C ARG A 706 21.47 -11.18 -13.14
N GLN A 707 21.58 -10.04 -12.45
CA GLN A 707 21.69 -10.01 -11.00
C GLN A 707 20.43 -10.60 -10.35
N VAL A 708 19.22 -10.15 -10.74
CA VAL A 708 17.99 -10.72 -10.16
C VAL A 708 17.88 -12.21 -10.44
N ARG A 709 18.29 -12.68 -11.62
CA ARG A 709 18.31 -14.10 -11.96
C ARG A 709 19.26 -14.89 -11.06
N SER A 710 20.45 -14.37 -10.71
CA SER A 710 21.42 -15.11 -9.87
C SER A 710 20.95 -15.28 -8.43
N MET A 711 20.20 -14.32 -7.89
CA MET A 711 19.66 -14.35 -6.52
C MET A 711 18.21 -14.88 -6.41
N SER A 712 17.63 -15.34 -7.53
CA SER A 712 16.26 -15.84 -7.57
C SER A 712 16.14 -17.28 -8.04
N ALA A 713 15.17 -18.00 -7.46
CA ALA A 713 14.60 -19.18 -8.10
C ALA A 713 13.37 -18.77 -8.92
N VAL A 714 12.95 -19.62 -9.86
CA VAL A 714 11.73 -19.40 -10.67
C VAL A 714 10.68 -20.42 -10.26
N ALA A 715 9.54 -19.94 -9.76
CA ALA A 715 8.42 -20.78 -9.28
C ALA A 715 8.77 -21.80 -8.17
N ALA A 716 9.79 -21.55 -7.36
CA ALA A 716 10.17 -22.41 -6.24
C ALA A 716 9.11 -22.40 -5.12
N GLY A 717 8.93 -23.52 -4.43
CA GLY A 717 8.00 -23.64 -3.27
C GLY A 717 6.51 -23.56 -3.62
N LEU A 718 6.14 -23.57 -4.91
CA LEU A 718 4.74 -23.57 -5.34
C LEU A 718 4.16 -24.98 -5.55
N SER A 719 5.00 -25.99 -5.80
CA SER A 719 4.58 -27.33 -6.19
C SER A 719 4.40 -28.34 -5.04
N GLY A 720 4.57 -27.92 -3.78
CA GLY A 720 4.57 -28.82 -2.61
C GLY A 720 5.85 -28.67 -1.77
N PRO A 721 6.04 -29.52 -0.73
CA PRO A 721 7.30 -29.57 0.01
C PRO A 721 8.45 -29.74 -0.98
N MET A 722 9.58 -29.05 -0.77
CA MET A 722 10.78 -29.16 -1.62
C MET A 722 11.42 -30.55 -1.52
N SER A 723 10.74 -31.59 -1.98
CA SER A 723 11.26 -32.95 -2.03
C SER A 723 12.07 -33.13 -3.32
N GLU A 724 13.39 -33.19 -3.14
CA GLU A 724 14.33 -34.01 -3.92
C GLU A 724 14.57 -33.71 -5.41
N GLU A 725 14.04 -32.64 -6.00
CA GLU A 725 14.55 -32.12 -7.30
C GLU A 725 15.88 -31.34 -7.10
N LYS A 726 16.70 -31.77 -6.14
CA LYS A 726 17.88 -31.07 -5.60
C LYS A 726 19.17 -31.33 -6.39
N ASP A 727 19.18 -32.32 -7.29
CA ASP A 727 20.45 -32.83 -7.83
C ASP A 727 20.74 -32.46 -9.30
N GLU A 728 19.75 -32.08 -10.11
CA GLU A 728 20.01 -31.79 -11.54
C GLU A 728 20.28 -30.30 -11.85
N ALA A 729 19.88 -29.36 -10.99
CA ALA A 729 20.07 -27.92 -11.24
C ALA A 729 21.36 -27.33 -10.63
N ALA A 730 22.09 -28.10 -9.81
CA ALA A 730 23.30 -27.65 -9.12
C ALA A 730 24.61 -28.06 -9.84
N GLY A 731 24.53 -28.76 -10.98
CA GLY A 731 25.67 -29.47 -11.58
C GLY A 731 26.73 -28.66 -12.35
N ASP A 732 26.54 -27.37 -12.64
CA ASP A 732 27.44 -26.64 -13.58
C ASP A 732 27.92 -25.26 -13.11
N VAL A 733 27.82 -24.92 -11.82
CA VAL A 733 28.34 -23.64 -11.28
C VAL A 733 29.35 -23.89 -10.16
N GLU A 734 30.40 -24.65 -10.46
CA GLU A 734 31.45 -25.04 -9.48
C GLU A 734 32.73 -24.18 -9.53
N SER A 735 32.70 -23.00 -10.16
CA SER A 735 33.90 -22.15 -10.28
C SER A 735 33.79 -20.83 -9.50
N GLY A 736 34.08 -20.87 -8.20
CA GLY A 736 34.31 -19.65 -7.42
C GLY A 736 34.19 -19.81 -5.91
N ARG A 737 35.26 -20.27 -5.24
CA ARG A 737 35.40 -20.25 -3.77
C ARG A 737 35.37 -18.80 -3.24
N GLY A 738 34.19 -18.31 -2.88
CA GLY A 738 34.01 -17.16 -2.01
C GLY A 738 33.12 -17.57 -0.85
N GLU A 739 33.64 -17.56 0.38
CA GLU A 739 32.98 -18.00 1.63
C GLU A 739 31.72 -17.19 2.04
N GLY A 740 31.22 -16.27 1.20
CA GLY A 740 29.92 -15.63 1.38
C GLY A 740 28.88 -16.32 0.51
N GLY A 741 28.35 -17.45 0.97
CA GLY A 741 27.26 -18.16 0.27
C GLY A 741 25.99 -17.30 0.23
N ASP A 742 25.91 -16.44 -0.77
CA ASP A 742 24.78 -15.53 -0.99
C ASP A 742 23.55 -16.39 -1.30
N GLY A 743 22.68 -16.53 -0.31
CA GLY A 743 21.50 -17.39 -0.40
C GLY A 743 20.57 -16.95 -1.53
N VAL A 744 19.81 -17.87 -2.11
CA VAL A 744 18.68 -17.49 -2.98
C VAL A 744 17.56 -16.97 -2.08
N TYR A 745 17.20 -15.69 -2.19
CA TYR A 745 16.18 -15.04 -1.35
C TYR A 745 14.86 -14.75 -2.06
N LEU A 746 14.87 -14.78 -3.39
CA LEU A 746 13.74 -14.40 -4.23
C LEU A 746 13.12 -15.62 -4.93
N ASN A 747 11.79 -15.64 -5.04
CA ASN A 747 11.08 -16.52 -5.94
C ASN A 747 10.37 -15.70 -7.02
N ILE A 748 10.80 -15.78 -8.27
CA ILE A 748 10.14 -15.08 -9.38
C ILE A 748 8.81 -15.76 -9.68
N THR A 749 7.73 -15.00 -9.59
CA THR A 749 6.35 -15.48 -9.77
C THR A 749 5.68 -14.97 -11.05
N SER A 750 6.18 -13.86 -11.58
CA SER A 750 5.72 -13.25 -12.84
C SER A 750 6.83 -12.36 -13.37
N ILE A 751 7.02 -12.35 -14.69
CA ILE A 751 7.89 -11.39 -15.36
C ILE A 751 7.20 -10.88 -16.63
N LYS A 752 7.37 -9.61 -16.93
CA LYS A 752 6.80 -8.94 -18.11
C LYS A 752 7.87 -8.04 -18.72
N ASN A 753 8.38 -8.45 -19.87
CA ASN A 753 9.26 -7.62 -20.67
C ASN A 753 8.44 -6.82 -21.68
N ARG A 754 8.14 -5.55 -21.36
CA ARG A 754 7.52 -4.64 -22.33
C ARG A 754 8.55 -3.95 -23.21
N TYR A 755 9.86 -4.14 -22.99
CA TYR A 755 10.90 -3.72 -23.92
C TYR A 755 10.99 -4.62 -25.16
N ASP A 756 10.42 -5.83 -25.13
CA ASP A 756 10.39 -6.70 -26.30
C ASP A 756 9.56 -6.06 -27.43
N ARG A 757 10.13 -5.96 -28.63
CA ARG A 757 9.45 -5.45 -29.84
C ARG A 757 8.23 -6.28 -30.22
N ARG A 758 8.19 -7.55 -29.81
CA ARG A 758 7.08 -8.48 -30.04
C ARG A 758 5.96 -8.32 -29.00
N TYR A 759 6.17 -7.54 -27.95
CA TYR A 759 5.14 -7.27 -26.96
C TYR A 759 4.01 -6.43 -27.59
N ASP A 760 2.74 -6.79 -27.36
CA ASP A 760 1.62 -6.02 -27.88
C ASP A 760 1.51 -4.65 -27.18
N LEU A 761 2.00 -3.63 -27.89
CA LEU A 761 2.06 -2.26 -27.40
C LEU A 761 0.68 -1.63 -27.28
N ARG A 762 -0.30 -2.07 -28.09
CA ARG A 762 -1.69 -1.57 -28.01
C ARG A 762 -2.28 -1.88 -26.64
N ALA A 763 -1.94 -3.04 -26.07
CA ALA A 763 -2.40 -3.45 -24.74
C ALA A 763 -1.80 -2.64 -23.58
N CYS A 764 -0.66 -1.96 -23.79
CA CYS A 764 0.00 -1.14 -22.77
C CYS A 764 0.00 0.35 -23.13
N GLY A 765 -0.74 0.75 -24.17
CA GLY A 765 -0.80 2.14 -24.60
C GLY A 765 0.57 2.72 -24.96
N GLY A 766 1.48 1.90 -25.51
CA GLY A 766 2.85 2.32 -25.82
C GLY A 766 3.80 2.38 -24.62
N TYR A 767 3.36 2.03 -23.41
CA TYR A 767 4.24 2.03 -22.23
C TYR A 767 5.27 0.90 -22.27
N ARG A 768 6.52 1.18 -21.87
CA ARG A 768 7.65 0.22 -21.83
C ARG A 768 8.29 0.22 -20.45
N ASP A 769 8.50 -0.97 -19.92
CA ASP A 769 9.22 -1.28 -18.69
C ASP A 769 9.56 -2.78 -18.67
N LEU A 770 10.38 -3.16 -17.72
CA LEU A 770 10.49 -4.54 -17.27
C LEU A 770 9.83 -4.63 -15.90
N CYS A 771 8.81 -5.47 -15.75
CA CYS A 771 8.10 -5.64 -14.49
C CYS A 771 8.21 -7.08 -14.01
N ILE A 772 8.74 -7.25 -12.81
CA ILE A 772 8.87 -8.55 -12.16
C ILE A 772 8.07 -8.57 -10.86
N CYS A 773 7.40 -9.69 -10.58
CA CYS A 773 6.82 -9.96 -9.27
C CYS A 773 7.65 -11.05 -8.60
N VAL A 774 8.19 -10.75 -7.44
CA VAL A 774 8.99 -11.67 -6.64
C VAL A 774 8.28 -11.96 -5.33
N GLU A 775 8.24 -13.22 -4.93
CA GLU A 775 7.81 -13.62 -3.60
C GLU A 775 9.03 -13.68 -2.68
N VAL A 776 8.89 -13.07 -1.51
CA VAL A 776 9.91 -13.03 -0.46
C VAL A 776 9.38 -13.64 0.82
N GLY A 777 10.22 -14.43 1.48
CA GLY A 777 9.98 -14.94 2.82
C GLY A 777 10.63 -14.04 3.85
N TRP A 778 9.92 -13.70 4.92
CA TRP A 778 10.41 -12.80 5.96
C TRP A 778 9.83 -13.13 7.33
N THR A 779 10.54 -12.73 8.38
CA THR A 779 10.09 -12.78 9.77
C THR A 779 10.24 -11.40 10.41
N VAL A 780 9.53 -11.19 11.53
CA VAL A 780 9.72 -9.99 12.35
C VAL A 780 10.39 -10.40 13.64
N ASN A 781 11.50 -9.75 13.95
CA ASN A 781 12.15 -9.91 15.22
C ASN A 781 11.27 -9.26 16.31
N ALA A 782 10.79 -10.07 17.25
CA ALA A 782 9.90 -9.64 18.31
C ALA A 782 10.49 -8.55 19.23
N LYS A 783 11.83 -8.46 19.32
CA LYS A 783 12.50 -7.50 20.22
C LYS A 783 12.52 -6.07 19.69
N ASN A 784 12.74 -5.90 18.38
CA ASN A 784 12.98 -4.58 17.76
C ASN A 784 12.01 -4.28 16.61
N GLY A 785 11.13 -5.20 16.24
CA GLY A 785 10.21 -5.06 15.11
C GLY A 785 10.88 -5.08 13.74
N SER A 786 12.18 -5.40 13.64
CA SER A 786 12.89 -5.38 12.36
C SER A 786 12.51 -6.60 11.50
N CYS A 787 12.22 -6.36 10.23
CA CYS A 787 12.00 -7.41 9.25
C CYS A 787 13.33 -8.05 8.82
N THR A 788 13.40 -9.37 8.83
CA THR A 788 14.54 -10.16 8.33
C THR A 788 14.10 -11.04 7.18
N PHE A 789 14.80 -10.97 6.04
CA PHE A 789 14.52 -11.82 4.88
C PHE A 789 15.16 -13.19 5.04
N ILE A 790 14.40 -14.23 4.70
CA ILE A 790 14.78 -15.63 4.90
C ILE A 790 15.10 -16.26 3.55
N PRO A 791 16.26 -16.92 3.39
CA PRO A 791 16.60 -17.66 2.17
C PRO A 791 15.56 -18.73 1.85
N LEU A 792 15.28 -18.96 0.55
CA LEU A 792 14.30 -19.93 0.07
C LEU A 792 14.50 -21.34 0.65
N LYS A 793 15.76 -21.75 0.82
CA LYS A 793 16.12 -23.07 1.38
C LYS A 793 15.62 -23.26 2.82
N GLN A 794 15.42 -22.17 3.56
CA GLN A 794 15.01 -22.19 4.97
C GLN A 794 13.52 -21.90 5.15
N TRP A 795 12.74 -21.73 4.08
CA TRP A 795 11.33 -21.34 4.20
C TRP A 795 10.49 -22.38 4.95
N ASP A 796 10.72 -23.67 4.70
CA ASP A 796 9.97 -24.75 5.35
C ASP A 796 10.40 -24.97 6.82
N GLU A 797 11.62 -24.55 7.18
CA GLU A 797 12.20 -24.73 8.51
C GLU A 797 11.94 -23.53 9.44
N THR A 798 11.67 -22.35 8.87
CA THR A 798 11.56 -21.12 9.64
C THR A 798 10.18 -20.96 10.27
N LEU A 799 10.13 -21.00 11.60
CA LEU A 799 8.93 -20.71 12.37
C LEU A 799 8.44 -19.28 12.13
N ASN A 800 7.12 -19.12 11.99
CA ASN A 800 6.46 -17.83 11.73
C ASN A 800 6.91 -17.12 10.45
N LEU A 801 7.44 -17.86 9.46
CA LEU A 801 7.71 -17.31 8.14
C LEU A 801 6.42 -16.74 7.55
N ARG A 802 6.51 -15.48 7.11
CA ARG A 802 5.50 -14.82 6.29
C ARG A 802 6.01 -14.70 4.87
N ARG A 803 5.12 -14.80 3.88
CA ARG A 803 5.45 -14.65 2.47
C ARG A 803 4.62 -13.54 1.85
N HIS A 804 5.27 -12.68 1.07
CA HIS A 804 4.59 -11.60 0.37
C HIS A 804 5.14 -11.46 -1.04
N ILE A 805 4.24 -11.25 -2.01
CA ILE A 805 4.61 -10.97 -3.40
C ILE A 805 4.74 -9.46 -3.58
N CYS A 806 5.94 -9.03 -3.97
CA CYS A 806 6.31 -7.64 -4.23
C CYS A 806 6.54 -7.42 -5.74
N GLU A 807 6.25 -6.21 -6.23
CA GLU A 807 6.47 -5.83 -7.63
C GLU A 807 7.69 -4.90 -7.76
N VAL A 808 8.63 -5.25 -8.62
CA VAL A 808 9.75 -4.37 -9.00
C VAL A 808 9.61 -3.98 -10.47
N GLN A 809 9.63 -2.68 -10.74
CA GLN A 809 9.60 -2.14 -12.10
C GLN A 809 10.97 -1.56 -12.45
N VAL A 810 11.55 -1.93 -13.59
CA VAL A 810 12.80 -1.36 -14.10
C VAL A 810 12.48 -0.49 -15.30
N LEU A 811 12.81 0.79 -15.18
CA LEU A 811 12.53 1.81 -16.18
C LEU A 811 13.79 2.54 -16.60
N LEU A 812 13.91 2.83 -17.89
CA LEU A 812 14.88 3.82 -18.37
C LEU A 812 14.54 5.21 -17.83
N GLU A 813 15.56 6.00 -17.51
CA GLU A 813 15.41 7.35 -16.92
C GLU A 813 14.56 8.28 -17.79
N ASP A 814 14.81 8.31 -19.10
CA ASP A 814 14.01 9.10 -20.05
C ASP A 814 12.53 8.66 -20.03
N MET A 815 12.28 7.35 -19.92
CA MET A 815 10.93 6.80 -19.87
C MET A 815 10.23 7.05 -18.53
N TYR A 816 10.98 7.01 -17.43
CA TYR A 816 10.47 7.33 -16.11
C TYR A 816 9.99 8.78 -16.03
N THR A 817 10.76 9.70 -16.61
CA THR A 817 10.41 11.12 -16.70
C THR A 817 9.12 11.32 -17.48
N VAL A 818 9.01 10.70 -18.67
CA VAL A 818 7.77 10.80 -19.48
C VAL A 818 6.59 10.13 -18.76
N LYS A 819 6.79 8.98 -18.11
CA LYS A 819 5.75 8.29 -17.34
C LYS A 819 5.11 9.19 -16.28
N GLN A 820 5.90 9.99 -15.56
CA GLN A 820 5.36 10.87 -14.53
C GLN A 820 4.37 11.89 -15.09
N HIS A 821 4.60 12.35 -16.33
CA HIS A 821 3.73 13.30 -17.02
C HIS A 821 2.50 12.63 -17.66
N VAL A 822 2.67 11.45 -18.25
CA VAL A 822 1.62 10.74 -19.01
C VAL A 822 0.81 9.75 -18.15
N HIS A 823 1.12 9.62 -16.86
CA HIS A 823 0.49 8.62 -15.99
C HIS A 823 -1.03 8.76 -15.95
N LYS A 824 -1.55 9.99 -15.94
CA LYS A 824 -2.98 10.26 -15.83
C LYS A 824 -3.72 9.84 -17.10
N GLU A 825 -3.20 10.21 -18.27
CA GLU A 825 -3.71 9.86 -19.59
C GLU A 825 -3.66 8.34 -19.80
N TYR A 826 -2.56 7.71 -19.40
CA TYR A 826 -2.44 6.25 -19.41
C TYR A 826 -3.46 5.58 -18.48
N VAL A 827 -3.68 6.10 -17.27
CA VAL A 827 -4.69 5.58 -16.35
C VAL A 827 -6.08 5.69 -16.96
N ASN A 828 -6.41 6.80 -17.62
CA ASN A 828 -7.67 7.01 -18.32
C ASN A 828 -7.84 6.02 -19.48
N PHE A 829 -6.85 5.94 -20.38
CA PHE A 829 -6.84 4.96 -21.47
C PHE A 829 -6.99 3.53 -20.95
N ARG A 830 -6.22 3.15 -19.93
CA ARG A 830 -6.29 1.82 -19.32
C ARG A 830 -7.66 1.58 -18.68
N ASN A 831 -8.29 2.57 -18.07
CA ASN A 831 -9.62 2.41 -17.49
C ASN A 831 -10.66 2.13 -18.59
N VAL A 832 -10.61 2.84 -19.72
CA VAL A 832 -11.41 2.53 -20.92
C VAL A 832 -11.07 1.16 -21.50
N LEU A 833 -9.78 0.79 -21.53
CA LEU A 833 -9.34 -0.52 -22.03
C LEU A 833 -9.70 -1.69 -21.09
N CYS A 834 -9.76 -1.46 -19.78
CA CYS A 834 -10.28 -2.44 -18.83
C CYS A 834 -11.79 -2.65 -19.00
N GLN A 835 -12.50 -1.64 -19.54
CA GLN A 835 -13.87 -1.80 -19.99
C GLN A 835 -13.97 -2.48 -21.36
N ALA A 836 -12.85 -2.74 -22.05
CA ALA A 836 -12.80 -3.16 -23.44
C ALA A 836 -12.34 -4.61 -23.68
N HIS A 837 -11.23 -4.99 -23.02
CA HIS A 837 -10.35 -6.00 -23.58
C HIS A 837 -9.64 -6.81 -22.50
N ARG A 838 -10.24 -7.93 -22.11
CA ARG A 838 -9.50 -9.06 -21.48
C ARG A 838 -9.88 -10.45 -22.01
N GLY A 839 -10.76 -10.55 -23.00
CA GLY A 839 -11.20 -11.85 -23.55
C GLY A 839 -10.34 -12.40 -24.69
N ALA A 840 -9.70 -11.56 -25.49
CA ALA A 840 -8.89 -12.03 -26.61
C ALA A 840 -7.53 -12.53 -26.10
N SER A 841 -7.30 -13.84 -26.18
CA SER A 841 -5.95 -14.39 -26.22
C SER A 841 -5.19 -13.69 -27.35
N PRO A 842 -3.91 -13.27 -27.18
CA PRO A 842 -3.13 -12.59 -28.23
C PRO A 842 -3.06 -13.35 -29.56
N ARG A 843 -3.38 -14.65 -29.58
CA ARG A 843 -3.44 -15.46 -30.80
C ARG A 843 -4.66 -15.21 -31.68
N ALA A 844 -5.77 -14.70 -31.15
CA ALA A 844 -7.01 -14.51 -31.91
C ALA A 844 -6.99 -13.20 -32.75
N SER A 845 -6.32 -12.15 -32.28
CA SER A 845 -6.22 -10.88 -33.00
C SER A 845 -5.32 -10.94 -34.24
N MET A 846 -4.39 -11.90 -34.32
CA MET A 846 -3.58 -12.12 -35.54
C MET A 846 -4.38 -12.74 -36.70
N ALA A 847 -5.45 -13.49 -36.42
CA ALA A 847 -6.26 -14.12 -37.48
C ALA A 847 -7.26 -13.14 -38.13
N GLU A 848 -7.73 -12.13 -37.39
CA GLU A 848 -8.75 -11.19 -37.86
C GLU A 848 -8.17 -9.98 -38.63
N GLU A 849 -6.86 -9.72 -38.49
CA GLU A 849 -6.16 -8.61 -39.17
C GLU A 849 -5.37 -9.09 -40.42
N ALA A 850 -5.11 -10.39 -40.56
CA ALA A 850 -4.52 -11.00 -41.78
C ALA A 850 -5.48 -11.01 -43.00
N SER A 851 -6.77 -10.73 -42.78
CA SER A 851 -7.79 -10.68 -43.85
C SER A 851 -8.14 -9.26 -44.31
N ARG A 852 -7.40 -8.23 -43.89
CA ARG A 852 -7.60 -6.85 -44.37
C ARG A 852 -6.56 -6.48 -45.43
N PRO A 853 -6.98 -6.02 -46.62
CA PRO A 853 -6.04 -5.47 -47.60
C PRO A 853 -5.42 -4.19 -47.04
N LEU A 854 -4.09 -4.14 -46.96
CA LEU A 854 -3.33 -2.95 -46.60
C LEU A 854 -3.55 -1.86 -47.66
N PRO A 855 -3.74 -0.58 -47.28
CA PRO A 855 -3.75 0.51 -48.24
C PRO A 855 -2.32 0.74 -48.75
N LEU A 856 -2.14 0.58 -50.06
CA LEU A 856 -0.99 1.03 -50.83
C LEU A 856 -0.83 2.55 -50.65
N SER A 857 0.21 3.01 -49.94
CA SER A 857 0.99 4.19 -50.34
C SER A 857 2.13 4.52 -49.37
N PHE A 858 3.28 4.86 -49.96
CA PHE A 858 4.47 5.53 -49.41
C PHE A 858 5.50 4.71 -48.60
N LEU A 859 6.47 4.14 -49.35
CA LEU A 859 7.85 3.90 -48.91
C LEU A 859 8.80 4.62 -49.87
N PRO A 860 9.80 5.39 -49.40
CA PRO A 860 10.95 5.74 -50.21
C PRO A 860 11.95 4.58 -50.23
N ARG A 861 12.33 4.16 -51.45
CA ARG A 861 13.37 3.16 -51.71
C ARG A 861 14.74 3.74 -51.35
N HIS A 862 15.45 3.13 -50.40
CA HIS A 862 16.92 3.12 -50.40
C HIS A 862 17.42 1.69 -50.58
N LYS A 863 18.09 1.47 -51.72
CA LYS A 863 18.83 0.25 -52.05
C LYS A 863 20.15 0.27 -51.27
N TYR A 864 20.42 -0.76 -50.47
CA TYR A 864 21.78 -1.23 -50.29
C TYR A 864 21.86 -2.71 -50.66
N LYS A 865 22.80 -2.95 -51.57
CA LYS A 865 23.08 -4.20 -52.25
C LYS A 865 24.35 -4.71 -51.59
N THR A 866 24.28 -5.80 -50.81
CA THR A 866 25.51 -6.46 -50.33
C THR A 866 25.40 -7.94 -50.65
N ARG A 867 26.27 -8.33 -51.58
CA ARG A 867 26.53 -9.66 -52.09
C ARG A 867 27.59 -10.26 -51.17
N ALA A 868 27.35 -11.43 -50.60
CA ALA A 868 28.43 -12.27 -50.08
C ALA A 868 28.04 -13.73 -50.32
N SER A 869 28.68 -14.29 -51.35
CA SER A 869 28.79 -15.70 -51.66
C SER A 869 29.81 -16.35 -50.72
N ILE A 870 29.47 -17.47 -50.08
CA ILE A 870 30.46 -18.52 -49.78
C ILE A 870 29.86 -19.87 -50.17
N SER A 871 30.61 -20.51 -51.07
CA SER A 871 30.50 -21.84 -51.63
C SER A 871 31.22 -22.89 -50.78
N GLY A 872 30.83 -24.17 -50.95
CA GLY A 872 31.61 -25.36 -50.57
C GLY A 872 30.85 -26.19 -49.54
N GLY A 873 30.16 -27.26 -49.93
CA GLY A 873 30.70 -28.60 -50.20
C GLY A 873 30.11 -29.51 -49.10
N GLY A 874 29.70 -30.77 -49.27
CA GLY A 874 29.72 -31.78 -50.32
C GLY A 874 29.06 -33.05 -49.71
N SER A 875 28.62 -33.96 -50.59
CA SER A 875 28.23 -35.39 -50.39
C SER A 875 27.36 -35.78 -49.18
N VAL A 876 26.10 -36.17 -49.39
CA VAL A 876 25.63 -37.51 -49.85
C VAL A 876 25.84 -38.61 -48.79
N GLY A 877 24.72 -39.01 -48.18
CA GLY A 877 24.56 -40.25 -47.41
C GLY A 877 23.09 -40.64 -47.42
N GLN A 878 22.70 -41.49 -48.38
CA GLN A 878 21.40 -42.15 -48.47
C GLN A 878 21.20 -43.13 -47.31
N VAL A 879 20.04 -43.09 -46.65
CA VAL A 879 19.39 -44.30 -46.13
C VAL A 879 17.89 -44.21 -46.44
N LEU A 880 17.39 -45.30 -47.02
CA LEU A 880 16.08 -45.57 -47.59
C LEU A 880 15.04 -46.03 -46.55
N ALA A 881 13.78 -45.78 -46.92
CA ALA A 881 12.54 -46.52 -46.57
C ALA A 881 12.02 -46.36 -45.12
N ALA A 882 10.71 -46.26 -44.85
CA ALA A 882 9.50 -46.58 -45.60
C ALA A 882 8.33 -45.70 -45.11
N GLY A 883 7.38 -45.38 -46.00
CA GLY A 883 6.01 -44.99 -45.60
C GLY A 883 5.21 -46.20 -45.09
N PRO A 884 3.90 -46.07 -44.79
CA PRO A 884 2.94 -45.47 -45.72
C PRO A 884 1.84 -44.57 -45.10
N GLN A 885 1.21 -43.79 -46.00
CA GLN A 885 -0.24 -43.52 -46.16
C GLN A 885 -1.10 -43.56 -44.88
N GLY A 886 -1.83 -42.51 -44.49
CA GLY A 886 -2.75 -41.71 -45.30
C GLY A 886 -4.15 -41.89 -44.71
N LEU A 887 -4.84 -40.80 -44.33
CA LEU A 887 -6.28 -40.79 -44.15
C LEU A 887 -6.80 -39.35 -44.14
N SER A 888 -7.57 -39.06 -45.18
CA SER A 888 -8.40 -37.88 -45.36
C SER A 888 -9.77 -38.05 -44.69
N ARG A 889 -10.42 -36.90 -44.41
CA ARG A 889 -11.86 -36.68 -44.15
C ARG A 889 -12.35 -37.04 -42.74
N HIS A 890 -12.66 -36.02 -41.94
CA HIS A 890 -13.98 -35.37 -41.97
C HIS A 890 -13.91 -33.91 -41.54
#